data_AF-A0A3C0Q794-F1
#
_entry.id   AF-A0A3C0Q794-F1
#
_cell.length_a   1.000
_cell.length_b   1.000
_cell.length_c   1.000
_cell.angle_alpha   90.00
_cell.angle_beta   90.00
_cell.angle_gamma   90.00
#
_symmetry.space_group_name_H-M   'P 1'
#
loop_
_entity.id
_entity.type
_entity.pdbx_description
1 polymer ?
#
loop_
_entity_poly.entity_id
_entity_poly.type
_entity_poly.pdbx_seq_one_letter_code
_entity_poly.pdbx_strand_id
1 'polypeptide(L)'
;MPKLKINGTEIEVPAGTSILQASEILGYEIPRFCYHDRLSVPANCRMCLVEVKGAPKPVASCAMACGENMEVFTNSSMIKKSRHGVMEMMLINHPLDCPICDQGGECDLQDQAFGYGFDRSRYTEDKRAKTDPELGPLVKTVMTRCIQCTRCVRFSEEIAGVADLGMMNRGEDAEITTFIEKAIASELSGNLVDVCPVGALTSKPYAFTARPWELRKTESIDVHDAVGSNIRIDARGNEVMRVLPRLNEDVNEEWISDKTRFAHDGLKRARLDKPYIRDAATGALRPASWDEAFAVVAAKLSSTPAHKIAAMVGALNDTESMLALKDLMLSLNIANMDCRTDGTLFDVSNRAGYLFNSTISGIEQADAILLIGTNPRWEAPLVNARIRKMFVSKRVKVGVIGEQHDLTYPVTYIGAGPDSLSGQHAFFDILKNAKNPLMIVGQGAFLRPDGEAIHAALQNFAEQFGFVKDGWNGFNILQTNASRVGALDIGFVPQKGGLNAYGILEATQNKGVEVLYLLGVDEFNVGASIGKDTFVIYQGHHGDQGAARADVILPGVAYTEKDGLYMNTEGRAQLAKKAVSPLGEAREDWKIIRALSDKLGKPLPYNTLAQLRARLVSEYPHFAKIGQVVPAAWGKFGTAGQIRNHPFHSPIDNFYMTNSISRSSKTMSDCTKTFIQPTQTAEAAE
;
A
#
# COMPACT_ATOMS: atom_id res chain seq x y z
N MET A 1 0.46 -16.13 34.41
CA MET A 1 -0.65 -15.74 33.53
C MET A 1 -1.89 -15.76 34.39
N PRO A 2 -2.69 -14.67 34.47
CA PRO A 2 -3.90 -14.67 35.28
C PRO A 2 -4.91 -15.73 34.84
N LYS A 3 -5.45 -16.50 35.79
CA LYS A 3 -6.58 -17.40 35.58
C LYS A 3 -7.87 -16.75 36.05
N LEU A 4 -8.90 -16.70 35.20
CA LEU A 4 -10.19 -16.06 35.47
C LEU A 4 -11.37 -16.85 34.92
N LYS A 5 -12.59 -16.44 35.29
CA LYS A 5 -13.86 -16.98 34.79
C LYS A 5 -14.65 -15.90 34.07
N ILE A 6 -15.11 -16.19 32.85
CA ILE A 6 -16.03 -15.33 32.09
C ILE A 6 -17.28 -16.15 31.78
N ASN A 7 -18.44 -15.70 32.28
CA ASN A 7 -19.72 -16.43 32.20
C ASN A 7 -19.59 -17.89 32.68
N GLY A 8 -18.80 -18.13 33.72
CA GLY A 8 -18.53 -19.46 34.28
C GLY A 8 -17.49 -20.30 33.52
N THR A 9 -17.00 -19.84 32.36
CA THR A 9 -15.94 -20.52 31.59
C THR A 9 -14.56 -20.08 32.08
N GLU A 10 -13.70 -21.02 32.45
CA GLU A 10 -12.32 -20.73 32.86
C GLU A 10 -11.42 -20.43 31.66
N ILE A 11 -10.57 -19.41 31.80
CA ILE A 11 -9.54 -19.05 30.83
C ILE A 11 -8.27 -18.58 31.55
N GLU A 12 -7.12 -18.85 30.93
CA GLU A 12 -5.83 -18.32 31.32
C GLU A 12 -5.32 -17.43 30.18
N VAL A 13 -4.95 -16.18 30.51
CA VAL A 13 -4.52 -15.19 29.51
C VAL A 13 -3.18 -14.57 29.89
N PRO A 14 -2.40 -14.02 28.92
CA PRO A 14 -1.20 -13.24 29.24
C PRO A 14 -1.51 -12.07 30.17
N ALA A 15 -0.55 -11.71 31.02
CA ALA A 15 -0.70 -10.54 31.90
C ALA A 15 -0.87 -9.26 31.07
N GLY A 16 -1.78 -8.38 31.49
CA GLY A 16 -2.13 -7.15 30.77
C GLY A 16 -3.22 -7.30 29.72
N THR A 17 -3.66 -8.53 29.40
CA THR A 17 -4.83 -8.76 28.53
C THR A 17 -6.08 -8.13 29.17
N SER A 18 -6.83 -7.35 28.40
CA SER A 18 -8.08 -6.75 28.88
C SER A 18 -9.20 -7.77 29.00
N ILE A 19 -10.21 -7.49 29.83
CA ILE A 19 -11.41 -8.34 29.92
C ILE A 19 -12.10 -8.47 28.56
N LEU A 20 -12.09 -7.40 27.75
CA LEU A 20 -12.66 -7.40 26.40
C LEU A 20 -11.95 -8.43 25.51
N GLN A 21 -10.62 -8.36 25.42
CA GLN A 21 -9.83 -9.32 24.62
C GLN A 21 -9.97 -10.76 25.13
N ALA A 22 -9.97 -10.96 26.46
CA ALA A 22 -10.19 -12.28 27.03
C ALA A 22 -11.60 -12.84 26.71
N SER A 23 -12.60 -11.96 26.63
CA SER A 23 -13.96 -12.35 26.22
C SER A 23 -14.01 -12.74 24.74
N GLU A 24 -13.31 -12.01 23.87
CA GLU A 24 -13.22 -12.32 22.43
C GLU A 24 -12.53 -13.67 22.17
N ILE A 25 -11.50 -14.03 22.94
CA ILE A 25 -10.86 -15.36 22.86
C ILE A 25 -11.86 -16.48 23.15
N LEU A 26 -12.82 -16.25 24.05
CA LEU A 26 -13.89 -17.21 24.37
C LEU A 26 -15.10 -17.11 23.43
N GLY A 27 -15.07 -16.21 22.43
CA GLY A 27 -16.19 -15.97 21.52
C GLY A 27 -17.35 -15.16 22.12
N TYR A 28 -17.16 -14.51 23.27
CA TYR A 28 -18.14 -13.60 23.84
C TYR A 28 -17.97 -12.20 23.26
N GLU A 29 -18.94 -11.77 22.45
CA GLU A 29 -18.95 -10.43 21.88
C GLU A 29 -19.38 -9.37 22.91
N ILE A 30 -18.55 -8.33 23.07
CA ILE A 30 -18.85 -7.18 23.92
C ILE A 30 -18.94 -5.93 23.03
N PRO A 31 -20.06 -5.19 23.04
CA PRO A 31 -20.24 -4.03 22.17
C PRO A 31 -19.25 -2.90 22.51
N ARG A 32 -18.72 -2.25 21.47
CA ARG A 32 -17.63 -1.27 21.56
C ARG A 32 -17.79 -0.16 20.53
N PHE A 33 -17.53 1.09 20.94
CA PHE A 33 -17.46 2.25 20.05
C PHE A 33 -16.11 2.98 20.07
N CYS A 34 -15.51 3.18 21.24
CA CYS A 34 -14.24 3.90 21.33
C CYS A 34 -13.03 2.98 21.32
N TYR A 35 -13.17 1.71 21.74
CA TYR A 35 -12.07 0.75 21.71
C TYR A 35 -11.79 0.31 20.27
N HIS A 36 -10.52 0.21 19.92
CA HIS A 36 -10.01 -0.26 18.64
C HIS A 36 -8.70 -0.98 18.94
N ASP A 37 -8.46 -2.17 18.38
CA ASP A 37 -7.36 -3.04 18.78
C ASP A 37 -5.96 -2.44 18.54
N ARG A 38 -5.87 -1.51 17.58
CA ARG A 38 -4.63 -0.79 17.22
C ARG A 38 -4.45 0.59 17.85
N LEU A 39 -5.43 1.09 18.61
CA LEU A 39 -5.34 2.41 19.23
C LEU A 39 -5.24 2.27 20.75
N SER A 40 -4.85 3.34 21.44
CA SER A 40 -4.91 3.42 22.89
C SER A 40 -6.31 3.11 23.48
N VAL A 41 -6.45 3.04 24.80
CA VAL A 41 -7.74 2.71 25.43
C VAL A 41 -8.30 3.91 26.20
N PRO A 42 -9.27 4.67 25.64
CA PRO A 42 -9.81 5.86 26.30
C PRO A 42 -10.96 5.55 27.27
N ALA A 43 -11.69 4.45 27.04
CA ALA A 43 -12.90 4.06 27.79
C ALA A 43 -14.03 5.14 27.86
N ASN A 44 -14.08 6.08 26.92
CA ASN A 44 -15.05 7.19 26.91
C ASN A 44 -16.50 6.74 26.65
N CYS A 45 -16.73 5.77 25.75
CA CYS A 45 -18.09 5.44 25.30
C CYS A 45 -18.93 4.62 26.30
N ARG A 46 -18.28 3.92 27.25
CA ARG A 46 -18.93 3.02 28.22
C ARG A 46 -19.85 1.93 27.62
N MET A 47 -19.78 1.62 26.32
CA MET A 47 -20.62 0.56 25.74
C MET A 47 -20.16 -0.85 26.16
N CYS A 48 -18.85 -1.00 26.43
CA CYS A 48 -18.23 -2.27 26.78
C CYS A 48 -18.37 -2.69 28.26
N LEU A 49 -19.36 -2.15 28.97
CA LEU A 49 -19.54 -2.44 30.40
C LEU A 49 -19.83 -3.93 30.62
N VAL A 50 -19.18 -4.48 31.66
CA VAL A 50 -19.34 -5.85 32.16
C VAL A 50 -19.45 -5.84 33.68
N GLU A 51 -20.03 -6.89 34.25
CA GLU A 51 -20.12 -7.06 35.69
C GLU A 51 -18.93 -7.91 36.15
N VAL A 52 -18.21 -7.42 37.16
CA VAL A 52 -17.15 -8.18 37.82
C VAL A 52 -17.64 -8.48 39.22
N LYS A 53 -17.59 -9.74 39.63
CA LYS A 53 -18.06 -10.16 40.96
C LYS A 53 -17.36 -9.38 42.07
N GLY A 54 -18.14 -8.80 42.97
CA GLY A 54 -17.65 -7.97 44.07
C GLY A 54 -17.38 -6.51 43.70
N ALA A 55 -17.43 -6.13 42.42
CA ALA A 55 -17.37 -4.72 42.02
C ALA A 55 -18.73 -4.03 42.27
N PRO A 56 -18.77 -2.84 42.90
CA PRO A 56 -20.02 -2.16 43.23
C PRO A 56 -20.70 -1.51 42.01
N LYS A 57 -20.00 -1.42 40.87
CA LYS A 57 -20.47 -0.80 39.64
C LYS A 57 -19.98 -1.58 38.42
N PRO A 58 -20.70 -1.50 37.29
CA PRO A 58 -20.21 -2.01 36.01
C PRO A 58 -18.82 -1.47 35.67
N VAL A 59 -17.96 -2.33 35.14
CA VAL A 59 -16.57 -2.04 34.80
C VAL A 59 -16.41 -1.97 33.28
N ALA A 60 -15.61 -1.02 32.79
CA ALA A 60 -15.28 -0.94 31.37
C ALA A 60 -14.29 -2.06 31.01
N SER A 61 -14.76 -3.07 30.27
CA SER A 61 -13.96 -4.26 29.93
C SER A 61 -12.73 -3.95 29.07
N CYS A 62 -12.78 -2.88 28.27
CA CYS A 62 -11.66 -2.51 27.40
C CYS A 62 -10.42 -2.02 28.16
N ALA A 63 -10.60 -1.39 29.31
CA ALA A 63 -9.50 -0.80 30.11
C ALA A 63 -9.13 -1.64 31.32
N MET A 64 -10.03 -2.50 31.81
CA MET A 64 -9.74 -3.36 32.95
C MET A 64 -8.93 -4.59 32.50
N ALA A 65 -7.72 -4.72 33.05
CA ALA A 65 -6.90 -5.91 32.85
C ALA A 65 -7.46 -7.12 33.62
N CYS A 66 -7.31 -8.31 33.06
CA CYS A 66 -7.68 -9.55 33.71
C CYS A 66 -6.82 -9.80 34.97
N GLY A 67 -7.48 -10.09 36.09
CA GLY A 67 -6.85 -10.44 37.36
C GLY A 67 -7.04 -11.91 37.72
N GLU A 68 -6.18 -12.41 38.61
CA GLU A 68 -6.28 -13.76 39.14
C GLU A 68 -7.60 -13.97 39.91
N ASN A 69 -8.26 -15.11 39.70
CA ASN A 69 -9.55 -15.47 40.29
C ASN A 69 -10.69 -14.47 40.03
N MET A 70 -10.56 -13.63 38.99
CA MET A 70 -11.62 -12.72 38.59
C MET A 70 -12.82 -13.50 38.02
N GLU A 71 -14.04 -13.08 38.36
CA GLU A 71 -15.27 -13.67 37.81
C GLU A 71 -16.08 -12.56 37.13
N VAL A 72 -16.27 -12.69 35.82
CA VAL A 72 -16.87 -11.68 34.93
C VAL A 72 -18.17 -12.21 34.34
N PHE A 73 -19.21 -11.40 34.33
CA PHE A 73 -20.50 -11.65 33.69
C PHE A 73 -20.76 -10.61 32.60
N THR A 74 -21.01 -11.07 31.37
CA THR A 74 -21.22 -10.17 30.22
C THR A 74 -22.69 -9.96 29.87
N ASN A 75 -23.59 -10.73 30.47
CA ASN A 75 -25.01 -10.82 30.09
C ASN A 75 -26.00 -10.69 31.27
N SER A 76 -25.54 -10.23 32.44
CA SER A 76 -26.40 -10.06 33.61
C SER A 76 -27.48 -9.00 33.40
N SER A 77 -28.52 -9.02 34.25
CA SER A 77 -29.60 -8.02 34.19
C SER A 77 -29.09 -6.59 34.37
N MET A 78 -28.09 -6.40 35.24
CA MET A 78 -27.41 -5.12 35.43
C MET A 78 -26.76 -4.65 34.12
N ILE A 79 -26.01 -5.51 33.44
CA ILE A 79 -25.29 -5.15 32.21
C ILE A 79 -26.21 -4.88 31.04
N LYS A 80 -27.29 -5.66 30.89
CA LYS A 80 -28.34 -5.37 29.91
C LYS A 80 -28.93 -3.98 30.13
N LYS A 81 -29.28 -3.64 31.38
CA LYS A 81 -29.79 -2.30 31.74
C LYS A 81 -28.76 -1.19 31.45
N SER A 82 -27.50 -1.41 31.79
CA SER A 82 -26.42 -0.44 31.53
C SER A 82 -26.21 -0.19 30.05
N ARG A 83 -26.20 -1.23 29.21
CA ARG A 83 -26.03 -1.09 27.76
C ARG A 83 -27.21 -0.37 27.12
N HIS A 84 -28.46 -0.68 27.49
CA HIS A 84 -29.62 0.07 27.02
C HIS A 84 -29.50 1.56 27.39
N GLY A 85 -29.09 1.88 28.62
CA GLY A 85 -28.92 3.28 29.06
C GLY A 85 -27.80 4.01 28.31
N VAL A 86 -26.67 3.37 28.07
CA VAL A 86 -25.57 3.96 27.28
C VAL A 86 -26.01 4.19 25.83
N MET A 87 -26.67 3.20 25.22
CA MET A 87 -27.15 3.32 23.85
C MET A 87 -28.18 4.45 23.70
N GLU A 88 -29.10 4.58 24.65
CA GLU A 88 -30.05 5.69 24.66
C GLU A 88 -29.33 7.04 24.72
N MET A 89 -28.35 7.22 25.63
CA MET A 89 -27.58 8.46 25.72
C MET A 89 -26.80 8.77 24.43
N MET A 90 -26.30 7.75 23.72
CA MET A 90 -25.65 7.93 22.41
C MET A 90 -26.63 8.41 21.34
N LEU A 91 -27.89 7.96 21.38
CA LEU A 91 -28.91 8.27 20.38
C LEU A 91 -29.70 9.57 20.66
N ILE A 92 -29.69 10.07 21.91
CA ILE A 92 -30.39 11.31 22.31
C ILE A 92 -30.06 12.45 21.36
N ASN A 93 -28.78 12.70 21.12
CA ASN A 93 -28.30 13.81 20.29
C ASN A 93 -27.84 13.38 18.89
N HIS A 94 -28.03 12.11 18.51
CA HIS A 94 -27.71 11.62 17.17
C HIS A 94 -28.84 11.97 16.18
N PRO A 95 -28.53 12.47 14.96
CA PRO A 95 -29.53 12.88 13.98
C PRO A 95 -30.21 11.67 13.33
N LEU A 96 -31.41 11.88 12.78
CA LEU A 96 -32.20 10.85 12.09
C LEU A 96 -31.78 10.70 10.63
N ASP A 97 -30.46 10.63 10.41
CA ASP A 97 -29.83 10.69 9.09
C ASP A 97 -29.65 9.33 8.42
N CYS A 98 -30.06 8.23 9.06
CA CYS A 98 -29.81 6.87 8.56
C CYS A 98 -30.12 6.67 7.05
N PRO A 99 -31.23 7.22 6.49
CA PRO A 99 -31.52 7.08 5.06
C PRO A 99 -30.53 7.77 4.12
N ILE A 100 -29.92 8.88 4.55
CA ILE A 100 -28.96 9.66 3.75
C ILE A 100 -27.51 9.34 4.13
N CYS A 101 -27.26 8.82 5.33
CA CYS A 101 -25.92 8.51 5.84
C CYS A 101 -25.24 7.42 5.02
N ASP A 102 -24.03 7.66 4.51
CA ASP A 102 -23.30 6.69 3.67
C ASP A 102 -22.97 5.38 4.40
N GLN A 103 -22.70 5.44 5.71
CA GLN A 103 -22.46 4.25 6.54
C GLN A 103 -23.74 3.46 6.86
N GLY A 104 -24.93 3.89 6.42
CA GLY A 104 -26.16 3.12 6.63
C GLY A 104 -26.02 1.70 6.08
N GLY A 105 -26.29 0.69 6.92
CA GLY A 105 -26.13 -0.74 6.61
C GLY A 105 -24.77 -1.35 6.95
N GLU A 106 -23.81 -0.56 7.42
CA GLU A 106 -22.52 -1.02 7.95
C GLU A 106 -22.04 -0.17 9.14
N CYS A 107 -22.99 0.45 9.85
CA CYS A 107 -22.74 1.38 10.94
C CYS A 107 -22.77 0.65 12.28
N ASP A 108 -21.66 0.65 13.04
CA ASP A 108 -21.59 0.05 14.38
C ASP A 108 -22.71 0.57 15.28
N LEU A 109 -23.04 1.87 15.20
CA LEU A 109 -24.09 2.47 16.03
C LEU A 109 -25.48 1.93 15.67
N GLN A 110 -25.74 1.71 14.38
CA GLN A 110 -27.00 1.14 13.92
C GLN A 110 -27.14 -0.31 14.42
N ASP A 111 -26.11 -1.12 14.21
CA ASP A 111 -26.14 -2.55 14.54
C ASP A 111 -26.17 -2.78 16.05
N GLN A 112 -25.38 -2.02 16.82
CA GLN A 112 -25.40 -2.10 18.27
C GLN A 112 -26.67 -1.49 18.88
N ALA A 113 -27.30 -0.48 18.26
CA ALA A 113 -28.60 0.00 18.70
C ALA A 113 -29.68 -1.07 18.51
N PHE A 114 -29.64 -1.80 17.38
CA PHE A 114 -30.55 -2.91 17.14
C PHE A 114 -30.33 -4.08 18.12
N GLY A 115 -29.07 -4.42 18.41
CA GLY A 115 -28.72 -5.54 19.28
C GLY A 115 -28.80 -5.26 20.79
N TYR A 116 -28.50 -4.03 21.22
CA TYR A 116 -28.29 -3.65 22.62
C TYR A 116 -29.00 -2.37 23.06
N GLY A 117 -29.85 -1.78 22.21
CA GLY A 117 -30.64 -0.58 22.50
C GLY A 117 -32.10 -0.85 22.86
N PHE A 118 -32.84 0.21 23.19
CA PHE A 118 -34.30 0.15 23.34
C PHE A 118 -35.01 0.17 21.97
N ASP A 119 -36.26 -0.29 21.94
CA ASP A 119 -37.12 -0.26 20.74
C ASP A 119 -37.67 1.13 20.40
N ARG A 120 -37.66 2.07 21.37
CA ARG A 120 -38.23 3.42 21.23
C ARG A 120 -37.42 4.46 21.99
N SER A 121 -37.45 5.70 21.51
CA SER A 121 -36.88 6.85 22.21
C SER A 121 -37.84 7.39 23.28
N ARG A 122 -37.29 7.80 24.43
CA ARG A 122 -38.00 8.61 25.43
C ARG A 122 -37.69 10.11 25.31
N TYR A 123 -36.70 10.46 24.49
CA TYR A 123 -36.24 11.83 24.28
C TYR A 123 -37.10 12.55 23.25
N THR A 124 -37.65 13.70 23.64
CA THR A 124 -38.59 14.52 22.85
C THR A 124 -38.17 15.97 22.71
N GLU A 125 -36.96 16.31 23.15
CA GLU A 125 -36.40 17.67 23.07
C GLU A 125 -35.62 17.87 21.76
N ASP A 126 -35.19 19.10 21.52
CA ASP A 126 -34.39 19.44 20.36
C ASP A 126 -32.98 18.85 20.45
N LYS A 127 -32.57 18.21 19.37
CA LYS A 127 -31.23 17.62 19.24
C LYS A 127 -30.21 18.70 18.93
N ARG A 128 -28.99 18.54 19.44
CA ARG A 128 -27.87 19.41 19.06
C ARG A 128 -27.55 19.31 17.57
N ALA A 129 -27.03 20.38 17.01
CA ALA A 129 -26.42 20.42 15.68
C ALA A 129 -24.96 20.88 15.80
N LYS A 130 -24.10 20.40 14.89
CA LYS A 130 -22.68 20.74 14.84
C LYS A 130 -22.29 21.15 13.43
N THR A 131 -21.33 22.07 13.32
CA THR A 131 -20.74 22.48 12.04
C THR A 131 -19.80 21.41 11.51
N ASP A 132 -19.68 21.36 10.18
CA ASP A 132 -18.87 20.36 9.49
C ASP A 132 -17.53 21.00 9.07
N PRO A 133 -16.38 20.59 9.65
CA PRO A 133 -15.08 21.14 9.28
C PRO A 133 -14.62 20.56 7.93
N GLU A 134 -13.94 21.38 7.12
CA GLU A 134 -13.38 20.95 5.84
C GLU A 134 -12.02 20.26 6.06
N LEU A 135 -12.01 18.92 6.02
CA LEU A 135 -10.81 18.10 6.26
C LEU A 135 -10.00 17.78 5.00
N GLY A 136 -10.41 18.28 3.83
CA GLY A 136 -9.75 18.08 2.54
C GLY A 136 -10.56 17.25 1.54
N PRO A 137 -9.96 16.87 0.40
CA PRO A 137 -10.68 16.22 -0.70
C PRO A 137 -11.07 14.77 -0.43
N LEU A 138 -10.57 14.15 0.65
CA LEU A 138 -10.72 12.71 0.90
C LEU A 138 -11.82 12.36 1.89
N VAL A 139 -11.89 13.08 3.03
CA VAL A 139 -12.80 12.79 4.13
C VAL A 139 -13.93 13.82 4.14
N LYS A 140 -15.16 13.32 4.01
CA LYS A 140 -16.38 14.12 4.17
C LYS A 140 -16.82 14.05 5.62
N THR A 141 -17.12 15.21 6.18
CA THR A 141 -17.55 15.39 7.56
C THR A 141 -19.05 15.63 7.63
N VAL A 142 -19.70 15.01 8.61
CA VAL A 142 -21.05 15.35 9.09
C VAL A 142 -21.04 15.20 10.62
N MET A 143 -20.53 16.21 11.31
CA MET A 143 -20.17 16.13 12.73
C MET A 143 -21.35 16.08 13.68
N THR A 144 -22.54 16.44 13.20
CA THR A 144 -23.80 16.19 13.92
C THR A 144 -23.98 14.69 14.21
N ARG A 145 -23.47 13.79 13.36
CA ARG A 145 -23.50 12.32 13.58
C ARG A 145 -22.43 11.83 14.57
N CYS A 146 -21.43 12.64 14.90
CA CYS A 146 -20.31 12.23 15.73
C CYS A 146 -20.76 11.91 17.16
N ILE A 147 -20.32 10.75 17.67
CA ILE A 147 -20.55 10.30 19.06
C ILE A 147 -19.34 10.58 19.99
N GLN A 148 -18.40 11.42 19.54
CA GLN A 148 -17.19 11.83 20.28
C GLN A 148 -16.40 10.64 20.87
N CYS A 149 -16.30 9.54 20.12
CA CYS A 149 -15.57 8.34 20.55
C CYS A 149 -14.04 8.50 20.57
N THR A 150 -13.54 9.62 20.03
CA THR A 150 -12.13 10.01 19.89
C THR A 150 -11.23 9.02 19.14
N ARG A 151 -11.78 8.02 18.41
CA ARG A 151 -10.96 7.10 17.61
C ARG A 151 -10.18 7.84 16.50
N CYS A 152 -10.81 8.80 15.82
CA CYS A 152 -10.17 9.59 14.76
C CYS A 152 -8.99 10.43 15.28
N VAL A 153 -9.17 11.15 16.39
CA VAL A 153 -8.10 11.93 17.05
C VAL A 153 -6.90 11.04 17.38
N ARG A 154 -7.16 9.88 17.99
CA ARG A 154 -6.11 8.95 18.40
C ARG A 154 -5.46 8.26 17.21
N PHE A 155 -6.20 7.94 16.16
CA PHE A 155 -5.61 7.46 14.91
C PHE A 155 -4.68 8.51 14.29
N SER A 156 -5.14 9.76 14.18
CA SER A 156 -4.34 10.86 13.65
C SER A 156 -3.04 11.05 14.43
N GLU A 157 -3.11 11.05 15.77
CA GLU A 157 -1.93 11.25 16.63
C GLU A 157 -1.03 10.00 16.71
N GLU A 158 -1.58 8.81 16.91
CA GLU A 158 -0.80 7.60 17.23
C GLU A 158 -0.30 6.89 15.97
N ILE A 159 -1.12 6.80 14.92
CA ILE A 159 -0.83 6.00 13.71
C ILE A 159 -0.42 6.86 12.53
N ALA A 160 -1.21 7.88 12.18
CA ALA A 160 -0.88 8.76 11.05
C ALA A 160 0.24 9.75 11.42
N GLY A 161 0.37 10.08 12.69
CA GLY A 161 1.38 10.98 13.22
C GLY A 161 1.20 12.45 12.90
N VAL A 162 -0.04 12.85 12.64
CA VAL A 162 -0.44 14.23 12.42
C VAL A 162 -1.39 14.66 13.55
N ALA A 163 -1.08 15.76 14.21
CA ALA A 163 -1.87 16.26 15.35
C ALA A 163 -2.91 17.31 14.92
N ASP A 164 -3.48 17.16 13.72
CA ASP A 164 -4.39 18.15 13.15
C ASP A 164 -5.81 18.08 13.76
N LEU A 165 -6.26 16.90 14.19
CA LEU A 165 -7.58 16.68 14.81
C LEU A 165 -7.50 16.67 16.33
N GLY A 166 -8.41 17.41 16.99
CA GLY A 166 -8.54 17.45 18.44
C GLY A 166 -10.00 17.42 18.90
N MET A 167 -10.20 17.29 20.22
CA MET A 167 -11.50 17.49 20.85
C MET A 167 -11.52 18.85 21.55
N MET A 168 -12.32 19.76 21.02
CA MET A 168 -12.50 21.13 21.53
C MET A 168 -13.74 21.22 22.42
N ASN A 169 -13.80 22.26 23.24
CA ASN A 169 -14.91 22.53 24.18
C ASN A 169 -15.10 21.41 25.24
N ARG A 170 -16.24 21.44 25.95
CA ARG A 170 -16.57 20.50 27.05
C ARG A 170 -18.07 20.23 27.12
N GLY A 171 -18.45 19.11 27.72
CA GLY A 171 -19.88 18.75 27.87
C GLY A 171 -20.54 18.44 26.53
N GLU A 172 -21.80 18.86 26.36
CA GLU A 172 -22.54 18.69 25.11
C GLU A 172 -21.97 19.49 23.94
N ASP A 173 -21.25 20.57 24.26
CA ASP A 173 -20.59 21.44 23.31
C ASP A 173 -19.29 20.84 22.75
N ALA A 174 -18.83 19.69 23.26
CA ALA A 174 -17.61 19.06 22.77
C ALA A 174 -17.66 18.72 21.27
N GLU A 175 -16.63 19.12 20.53
CA GLU A 175 -16.54 18.95 19.08
C GLU A 175 -15.22 18.31 18.70
N ILE A 176 -15.26 17.39 17.74
CA ILE A 176 -14.03 16.91 17.09
C ILE A 176 -13.83 17.80 15.87
N THR A 177 -12.74 18.55 15.84
CA THR A 177 -12.44 19.51 14.76
C THR A 177 -10.94 19.77 14.68
N THR A 178 -10.51 20.49 13.65
CA THR A 178 -9.17 21.09 13.56
C THR A 178 -9.18 22.46 14.24
N PHE A 179 -8.09 22.85 14.90
CA PHE A 179 -8.03 24.16 15.56
C PHE A 179 -8.02 25.32 14.56
N ILE A 180 -7.28 25.13 13.47
CA ILE A 180 -7.28 26.00 12.29
C ILE A 180 -7.94 25.22 11.16
N GLU A 181 -8.76 25.88 10.35
CA GLU A 181 -9.38 25.25 9.18
C GLU A 181 -8.28 24.87 8.18
N LYS A 182 -7.88 23.60 8.21
CA LYS A 182 -6.78 23.04 7.43
C LYS A 182 -7.10 21.60 7.09
N ALA A 183 -6.79 21.21 5.86
CA ALA A 183 -6.90 19.83 5.43
C ALA A 183 -5.91 18.93 6.21
N ILE A 184 -6.32 17.69 6.51
CA ILE A 184 -5.47 16.72 7.21
C ILE A 184 -4.40 16.22 6.24
N ALA A 185 -3.17 16.70 6.42
CA ALA A 185 -2.06 16.41 5.51
C ALA A 185 -1.34 15.12 5.93
N SER A 186 -1.95 13.97 5.62
CA SER A 186 -1.36 12.65 5.84
C SER A 186 -1.74 11.69 4.72
N GLU A 187 -0.82 10.80 4.38
CA GLU A 187 -0.94 9.73 3.38
C GLU A 187 -1.80 8.56 3.88
N LEU A 188 -2.22 8.60 5.14
CA LEU A 188 -3.07 7.59 5.80
C LEU A 188 -4.41 8.18 6.27
N SER A 189 -4.76 9.41 5.86
CA SER A 189 -5.93 10.15 6.36
C SER A 189 -7.27 9.46 6.03
N GLY A 190 -7.32 8.71 4.94
CA GLY A 190 -8.49 7.96 4.48
C GLY A 190 -8.92 6.84 5.42
N ASN A 191 -8.02 6.33 6.26
CA ASN A 191 -8.38 5.33 7.28
C ASN A 191 -9.27 5.92 8.39
N LEU A 192 -9.36 7.26 8.51
CA LEU A 192 -10.33 7.90 9.40
C LEU A 192 -11.78 7.49 9.10
N VAL A 193 -12.07 7.15 7.84
CA VAL A 193 -13.39 6.66 7.41
C VAL A 193 -13.71 5.29 8.03
N ASP A 194 -12.72 4.40 8.09
CA ASP A 194 -12.90 3.03 8.61
C ASP A 194 -12.89 3.02 10.14
N VAL A 195 -12.06 3.87 10.74
CA VAL A 195 -11.93 3.99 12.19
C VAL A 195 -13.19 4.59 12.82
N CYS A 196 -13.97 5.38 12.07
CA CYS A 196 -15.19 6.00 12.55
C CYS A 196 -16.34 4.98 12.68
N PRO A 197 -16.87 4.71 13.88
CA PRO A 197 -17.97 3.76 14.08
C PRO A 197 -19.34 4.29 13.63
N VAL A 198 -19.38 5.52 13.11
CA VAL A 198 -20.58 6.25 12.70
C VAL A 198 -20.30 7.03 11.42
N GLY A 199 -21.33 7.40 10.66
CA GLY A 199 -21.16 8.12 9.40
C GLY A 199 -20.81 9.60 9.53
N ALA A 200 -20.05 9.97 10.56
CA ALA A 200 -19.54 11.32 10.77
C ALA A 200 -18.31 11.61 9.90
N LEU A 201 -17.45 10.60 9.69
CA LEU A 201 -16.32 10.67 8.77
C LEU A 201 -16.55 9.63 7.67
N THR A 202 -16.76 10.08 6.44
CA THR A 202 -17.11 9.25 5.29
C THR A 202 -16.19 9.54 4.11
N SER A 203 -16.12 8.66 3.12
CA SER A 203 -15.32 8.89 1.93
C SER A 203 -16.00 9.93 1.03
N LYS A 204 -15.37 11.10 0.83
CA LYS A 204 -15.88 12.17 -0.03
C LYS A 204 -16.00 11.72 -1.50
N PRO A 205 -15.04 10.97 -2.09
CA PRO A 205 -15.18 10.43 -3.46
C PRO A 205 -16.30 9.40 -3.65
N TYR A 206 -16.62 8.61 -2.61
CA TYR A 206 -17.63 7.55 -2.66
C TYR A 206 -19.04 8.03 -2.28
N ALA A 207 -19.15 9.21 -1.68
CA ALA A 207 -20.37 9.70 -1.05
C ALA A 207 -21.60 9.56 -1.97
N PHE A 208 -22.65 8.92 -1.44
CA PHE A 208 -23.95 8.70 -2.08
C PHE A 208 -23.96 7.91 -3.39
N THR A 209 -22.88 7.20 -3.72
CA THR A 209 -22.79 6.47 -5.02
C THR A 209 -23.40 5.07 -4.98
N ALA A 210 -23.32 4.36 -3.85
CA ALA A 210 -23.85 3.01 -3.66
C ALA A 210 -24.13 2.73 -2.18
N ARG A 211 -24.77 1.59 -1.90
CA ARG A 211 -24.98 1.08 -0.54
C ARG A 211 -24.21 -0.20 -0.26
N PRO A 212 -23.78 -0.47 0.99
CA PRO A 212 -22.94 -1.63 1.32
C PRO A 212 -23.52 -2.98 0.88
N TRP A 213 -24.85 -3.14 0.89
CA TRP A 213 -25.54 -4.36 0.47
C TRP A 213 -25.66 -4.54 -1.05
N GLU A 214 -25.38 -3.51 -1.84
CA GLU A 214 -25.35 -3.59 -3.32
C GLU A 214 -24.01 -4.10 -3.86
N LEU A 215 -22.98 -4.14 -3.01
CA LEU A 215 -21.59 -4.33 -3.43
C LEU A 215 -21.18 -5.79 -3.40
N ARG A 216 -20.59 -6.27 -4.50
CA ARG A 216 -19.82 -7.51 -4.50
C ARG A 216 -18.45 -7.23 -3.89
N LYS A 217 -18.14 -7.96 -2.81
CA LYS A 217 -16.89 -7.84 -2.06
C LYS A 217 -15.88 -8.87 -2.56
N THR A 218 -14.72 -8.42 -3.03
CA THR A 218 -13.64 -9.30 -3.52
C THR A 218 -12.36 -9.02 -2.74
N GLU A 219 -11.85 -10.01 -2.00
CA GLU A 219 -10.55 -9.90 -1.35
C GLU A 219 -9.42 -10.00 -2.39
N SER A 220 -8.53 -9.01 -2.40
CA SER A 220 -7.45 -8.87 -3.38
C SER A 220 -6.24 -8.14 -2.76
N ILE A 221 -5.30 -7.71 -3.60
CA ILE A 221 -4.02 -7.12 -3.19
C ILE A 221 -3.81 -5.78 -3.90
N ASP A 222 -3.24 -4.83 -3.18
CA ASP A 222 -2.83 -3.53 -3.70
C ASP A 222 -1.55 -3.62 -4.55
N VAL A 223 -1.46 -2.76 -5.56
CA VAL A 223 -0.32 -2.68 -6.50
C VAL A 223 0.26 -1.26 -6.61
N HIS A 224 -0.25 -0.30 -5.83
CA HIS A 224 0.16 1.10 -5.95
C HIS A 224 1.54 1.40 -5.34
N ASP A 225 2.06 0.51 -4.50
CA ASP A 225 3.41 0.49 -3.94
C ASP A 225 3.92 -0.96 -3.82
N ALA A 226 5.15 -1.17 -3.32
CA ALA A 226 5.71 -2.52 -3.17
C ALA A 226 5.34 -3.22 -1.84
N VAL A 227 4.49 -2.63 -0.99
CA VAL A 227 4.09 -3.24 0.30
C VAL A 227 3.17 -4.43 0.06
N GLY A 228 2.35 -4.37 -0.99
CA GLY A 228 1.37 -5.42 -1.29
C GLY A 228 0.26 -5.47 -0.24
N SER A 229 -0.27 -4.30 0.13
CA SER A 229 -1.32 -4.18 1.15
C SER A 229 -2.53 -5.05 0.81
N ASN A 230 -3.10 -5.72 1.82
CA ASN A 230 -4.25 -6.60 1.62
C ASN A 230 -5.52 -5.75 1.61
N ILE A 231 -6.33 -5.91 0.58
CA ILE A 231 -7.49 -5.06 0.33
C ILE A 231 -8.75 -5.87 0.04
N ARG A 232 -9.88 -5.19 0.14
CA ARG A 232 -11.18 -5.62 -0.33
C ARG A 232 -11.69 -4.63 -1.35
N ILE A 233 -11.90 -5.11 -2.57
CA ILE A 233 -12.46 -4.33 -3.67
C ILE A 233 -13.97 -4.53 -3.63
N ASP A 234 -14.70 -3.45 -3.39
CA ASP A 234 -16.16 -3.44 -3.40
C ASP A 234 -16.64 -2.87 -4.75
N ALA A 235 -17.32 -3.70 -5.54
CA ALA A 235 -17.75 -3.38 -6.89
C ALA A 235 -19.27 -3.47 -7.05
N ARG A 236 -19.85 -2.61 -7.89
CA ARG A 236 -21.25 -2.69 -8.33
C ARG A 236 -21.28 -2.88 -9.84
N GLY A 237 -21.80 -4.01 -10.29
CA GLY A 237 -21.73 -4.38 -11.71
C GLY A 237 -20.27 -4.56 -12.16
N ASN A 238 -19.85 -3.77 -13.15
CA ASN A 238 -18.49 -3.79 -13.67
C ASN A 238 -17.61 -2.62 -13.18
N GLU A 239 -18.09 -1.88 -12.18
CA GLU A 239 -17.46 -0.67 -11.70
C GLU A 239 -16.94 -0.86 -10.27
N VAL A 240 -15.67 -0.51 -10.03
CA VAL A 240 -15.10 -0.46 -8.68
C VAL A 240 -15.63 0.79 -7.98
N MET A 241 -16.33 0.60 -6.87
CA MET A 241 -16.98 1.69 -6.14
C MET A 241 -16.11 2.21 -4.99
N ARG A 242 -15.39 1.32 -4.31
CA ARG A 242 -14.44 1.68 -3.25
C ARG A 242 -13.45 0.54 -2.99
N VAL A 243 -12.35 0.87 -2.32
CA VAL A 243 -11.34 -0.08 -1.85
C VAL A 243 -11.16 0.10 -0.35
N LEU A 244 -11.30 -0.99 0.40
CA LEU A 244 -11.14 -1.02 1.86
C LEU A 244 -9.96 -1.93 2.26
N PRO A 245 -9.35 -1.73 3.44
CA PRO A 245 -8.31 -2.62 3.94
C PRO A 245 -8.88 -3.99 4.31
N ARG A 246 -8.02 -5.00 4.30
CA ARG A 246 -8.26 -6.33 4.86
C ARG A 246 -7.21 -6.61 5.92
N LEU A 247 -7.63 -7.21 7.03
CA LEU A 247 -6.75 -7.56 8.14
C LEU A 247 -5.62 -8.48 7.68
N ASN A 248 -4.38 -8.05 7.86
CA ASN A 248 -3.18 -8.88 7.75
C ASN A 248 -2.08 -8.35 8.69
N GLU A 249 -1.90 -9.03 9.81
CA GLU A 249 -0.93 -8.68 10.87
C GLU A 249 0.51 -8.54 10.36
N ASP A 250 0.88 -9.31 9.34
CA ASP A 250 2.25 -9.34 8.85
C ASP A 250 2.57 -8.16 7.92
N VAL A 251 1.57 -7.63 7.22
CA VAL A 251 1.75 -6.62 6.17
C VAL A 251 1.18 -5.29 6.65
N ASN A 252 -0.13 -5.10 6.51
CA ASN A 252 -0.77 -3.80 6.61
C ASN A 252 -1.58 -3.59 7.91
N GLU A 253 -1.60 -4.56 8.81
CA GLU A 253 -2.57 -4.63 9.93
C GLU A 253 -3.98 -4.43 9.37
N GLU A 254 -4.55 -3.25 9.61
CA GLU A 254 -5.91 -2.86 9.20
C GLU A 254 -5.89 -1.59 8.34
N TRP A 255 -4.71 -1.11 7.94
CA TRP A 255 -4.53 0.18 7.28
C TRP A 255 -4.23 0.03 5.81
N ILE A 256 -4.53 1.06 5.02
CA ILE A 256 -4.05 1.23 3.66
C ILE A 256 -3.73 2.70 3.39
N SER A 257 -2.88 2.94 2.41
CA SER A 257 -2.56 4.30 1.99
C SER A 257 -3.73 5.00 1.29
N ASP A 258 -3.74 6.32 1.28
CA ASP A 258 -4.77 7.12 0.62
C ASP A 258 -4.78 6.91 -0.89
N LYS A 259 -3.60 6.69 -1.48
CA LYS A 259 -3.46 6.29 -2.88
C LYS A 259 -4.18 4.96 -3.13
N THR A 260 -3.93 3.95 -2.30
CA THR A 260 -4.59 2.62 -2.40
C THR A 260 -6.11 2.74 -2.28
N ARG A 261 -6.59 3.58 -1.37
CA ARG A 261 -8.02 3.74 -1.09
C ARG A 261 -8.77 4.49 -2.19
N PHE A 262 -8.18 5.57 -2.70
CA PHE A 262 -8.91 6.57 -3.49
C PHE A 262 -8.51 6.64 -4.96
N ALA A 263 -7.42 6.00 -5.41
CA ALA A 263 -7.05 6.00 -6.84
C ALA A 263 -7.98 5.13 -7.72
N HIS A 264 -8.98 4.46 -7.15
CA HIS A 264 -9.90 3.58 -7.86
C HIS A 264 -10.77 4.30 -8.90
N ASP A 265 -10.97 5.62 -8.80
CA ASP A 265 -11.64 6.42 -9.83
C ASP A 265 -10.81 6.52 -11.12
N GLY A 266 -9.47 6.40 -11.01
CA GLY A 266 -8.55 6.32 -12.15
C GLY A 266 -8.82 5.10 -13.03
N LEU A 267 -9.28 3.98 -12.45
CA LEU A 267 -9.62 2.75 -13.19
C LEU A 267 -10.76 2.92 -14.21
N LYS A 268 -11.50 4.04 -14.16
CA LYS A 268 -12.61 4.37 -15.07
C LYS A 268 -12.22 5.38 -16.14
N ARG A 269 -11.01 5.94 -16.08
CA ARG A 269 -10.57 7.08 -16.90
C ARG A 269 -9.34 6.73 -17.72
N ALA A 270 -9.24 7.33 -18.90
CA ALA A 270 -8.12 7.14 -19.82
C ALA A 270 -7.77 5.64 -20.03
N ARG A 271 -8.76 4.75 -20.02
CA ARG A 271 -8.57 3.31 -20.16
C ARG A 271 -8.42 2.92 -21.63
N LEU A 272 -7.53 1.97 -21.89
CA LEU A 272 -7.36 1.38 -23.22
C LEU A 272 -8.37 0.25 -23.41
N ASP A 273 -9.21 0.37 -24.43
CA ASP A 273 -10.37 -0.50 -24.65
C ASP A 273 -10.23 -1.41 -25.88
N LYS A 274 -9.39 -1.05 -26.85
CA LYS A 274 -9.11 -1.81 -28.09
C LYS A 274 -7.69 -1.57 -28.58
N PRO A 275 -7.18 -2.37 -29.53
CA PRO A 275 -5.87 -2.12 -30.13
C PRO A 275 -5.84 -0.80 -30.92
N TYR A 276 -4.71 -0.11 -30.89
CA TYR A 276 -4.47 1.08 -31.69
C TYR A 276 -3.16 0.96 -32.44
N ILE A 277 -3.11 1.50 -33.66
CA ILE A 277 -1.90 1.55 -34.49
C ILE A 277 -1.68 3.00 -34.90
N ARG A 278 -0.44 3.46 -34.83
CA ARG A 278 -0.06 4.80 -35.30
C ARG A 278 -0.05 4.83 -36.82
N ASP A 279 -0.85 5.73 -37.37
CA ASP A 279 -0.89 5.95 -38.80
C ASP A 279 0.35 6.73 -39.24
N ALA A 280 1.09 6.19 -40.22
CA ALA A 280 2.35 6.78 -40.67
C ALA A 280 2.18 8.10 -41.43
N ALA A 281 1.01 8.37 -42.01
CA ALA A 281 0.74 9.59 -42.77
C ALA A 281 0.29 10.75 -41.88
N THR A 282 -0.53 10.46 -40.85
CA THR A 282 -1.11 11.47 -39.95
C THR A 282 -0.40 11.56 -38.61
N GLY A 283 0.35 10.54 -38.21
CA GLY A 283 0.99 10.42 -36.90
C GLY A 283 0.02 10.14 -35.75
N ALA A 284 -1.29 10.04 -36.02
CA ALA A 284 -2.32 9.79 -35.02
C ALA A 284 -2.53 8.30 -34.76
N LEU A 285 -2.93 7.95 -33.54
CA LEU A 285 -3.34 6.59 -33.20
C LEU A 285 -4.77 6.34 -33.71
N ARG A 286 -4.92 5.33 -34.57
CA ARG A 286 -6.24 4.87 -35.03
C ARG A 286 -6.60 3.53 -34.40
N PRO A 287 -7.89 3.26 -34.13
CA PRO A 287 -8.35 1.93 -33.77
C PRO A 287 -7.95 0.87 -34.80
N ALA A 288 -7.61 -0.32 -34.32
CA ALA A 288 -7.26 -1.48 -35.14
C ALA A 288 -7.87 -2.76 -34.56
N SER A 289 -7.97 -3.80 -35.38
CA SER A 289 -8.35 -5.14 -34.90
C SER A 289 -7.15 -5.83 -34.23
N TRP A 290 -7.42 -6.83 -33.38
CA TRP A 290 -6.36 -7.66 -32.79
C TRP A 290 -5.49 -8.34 -33.83
N ASP A 291 -6.06 -8.89 -34.91
CA ASP A 291 -5.30 -9.55 -35.97
C ASP A 291 -4.39 -8.57 -36.72
N GLU A 292 -4.87 -7.37 -36.99
CA GLU A 292 -4.08 -6.30 -37.63
C GLU A 292 -2.92 -5.85 -36.71
N ALA A 293 -3.21 -5.57 -35.45
CA ALA A 293 -2.19 -5.16 -34.48
C ALA A 293 -1.12 -6.24 -34.29
N PHE A 294 -1.53 -7.51 -34.14
CA PHE A 294 -0.58 -8.61 -34.06
C PHE A 294 0.22 -8.82 -35.34
N ALA A 295 -0.37 -8.63 -36.52
CA ALA A 295 0.35 -8.74 -37.78
C ALA A 295 1.46 -7.68 -37.89
N VAL A 296 1.17 -6.43 -37.51
CA VAL A 296 2.16 -5.34 -37.51
C VAL A 296 3.28 -5.61 -36.50
N VAL A 297 2.93 -6.00 -35.27
CA VAL A 297 3.90 -6.31 -34.23
C VAL A 297 4.78 -7.51 -34.62
N ALA A 298 4.18 -8.59 -35.10
CA ALA A 298 4.90 -9.80 -35.50
C ALA A 298 5.82 -9.55 -36.70
N ALA A 299 5.37 -8.77 -37.69
CA ALA A 299 6.20 -8.38 -38.83
C ALA A 299 7.43 -7.58 -38.39
N LYS A 300 7.25 -6.61 -37.49
CA LYS A 300 8.37 -5.80 -36.96
C LYS A 300 9.36 -6.64 -36.16
N LEU A 301 8.89 -7.40 -35.18
CA LEU A 301 9.74 -8.26 -34.37
C LEU A 301 10.49 -9.31 -35.19
N SER A 302 9.88 -9.87 -36.24
CA SER A 302 10.54 -10.86 -37.12
C SER A 302 11.57 -10.23 -38.06
N SER A 303 11.36 -8.97 -38.47
CA SER A 303 12.25 -8.27 -39.40
C SER A 303 13.48 -7.65 -38.73
N THR A 304 13.44 -7.42 -37.42
CA THR A 304 14.50 -6.75 -36.66
C THR A 304 15.46 -7.77 -36.03
N PRO A 305 16.78 -7.59 -36.14
CA PRO A 305 17.74 -8.46 -35.45
C PRO A 305 17.55 -8.43 -33.92
N ALA A 306 17.67 -9.59 -33.26
CA ALA A 306 17.37 -9.73 -31.82
C ALA A 306 18.15 -8.77 -30.91
N HIS A 307 19.40 -8.42 -31.24
CA HIS A 307 20.22 -7.48 -30.47
C HIS A 307 19.74 -6.02 -30.55
N LYS A 308 18.85 -5.69 -31.51
CA LYS A 308 18.21 -4.37 -31.66
C LYS A 308 16.80 -4.32 -31.10
N ILE A 309 16.34 -5.40 -30.48
CA ILE A 309 15.04 -5.44 -29.80
C ILE A 309 15.30 -5.36 -28.30
N ALA A 310 14.44 -4.66 -27.57
CA ALA A 310 14.47 -4.63 -26.12
C ALA A 310 13.06 -4.72 -25.51
N ALA A 311 12.97 -5.15 -24.25
CA ALA A 311 11.73 -5.21 -23.50
C ALA A 311 11.87 -4.60 -22.10
N MET A 312 10.89 -3.82 -21.67
CA MET A 312 10.84 -3.22 -20.34
C MET A 312 9.49 -3.47 -19.69
N VAL A 313 9.48 -3.60 -18.37
CA VAL A 313 8.30 -3.92 -17.58
C VAL A 313 8.08 -2.84 -16.51
N GLY A 314 6.87 -2.28 -16.48
CA GLY A 314 6.47 -1.23 -15.54
C GLY A 314 5.94 -1.77 -14.21
N ALA A 315 5.51 -0.85 -13.35
CA ALA A 315 5.34 -1.05 -11.91
C ALA A 315 4.14 -1.95 -11.49
N LEU A 316 3.12 -2.10 -12.34
CA LEU A 316 1.82 -2.68 -11.96
C LEU A 316 1.60 -4.13 -12.44
N ASN A 317 2.59 -4.70 -13.11
CA ASN A 317 2.45 -6.00 -13.78
C ASN A 317 2.51 -7.18 -12.79
N ASP A 318 1.66 -8.18 -13.05
CA ASP A 318 1.65 -9.47 -12.39
C ASP A 318 2.82 -10.35 -12.88
N THR A 319 3.27 -11.25 -12.02
CA THR A 319 4.43 -12.11 -12.29
C THR A 319 4.20 -13.04 -13.48
N GLU A 320 2.98 -13.54 -13.67
CA GLU A 320 2.64 -14.42 -14.77
C GLU A 320 2.88 -13.75 -16.13
N SER A 321 2.42 -12.50 -16.28
CA SER A 321 2.59 -11.74 -17.51
C SER A 321 4.05 -11.35 -17.76
N MET A 322 4.80 -11.02 -16.71
CA MET A 322 6.24 -10.78 -16.80
C MET A 322 7.01 -12.03 -17.22
N LEU A 323 6.67 -13.19 -16.66
CA LEU A 323 7.27 -14.47 -17.05
C LEU A 323 6.93 -14.81 -18.51
N ALA A 324 5.69 -14.59 -18.93
CA ALA A 324 5.31 -14.85 -20.30
C ALA A 324 6.08 -13.98 -21.30
N LEU A 325 6.31 -12.71 -20.96
CA LEU A 325 7.14 -11.83 -21.77
C LEU A 325 8.60 -12.28 -21.78
N LYS A 326 9.14 -12.69 -20.62
CA LYS A 326 10.50 -13.23 -20.51
C LYS A 326 10.69 -14.44 -21.41
N ASP A 327 9.81 -15.45 -21.28
CA ASP A 327 9.88 -16.68 -22.07
C ASP A 327 9.78 -16.37 -23.57
N LEU A 328 8.94 -15.41 -23.99
CA LEU A 328 8.85 -14.96 -25.38
C LEU A 328 10.17 -14.31 -25.86
N MET A 329 10.71 -13.35 -25.10
CA MET A 329 11.95 -12.66 -25.47
C MET A 329 13.14 -13.63 -25.57
N LEU A 330 13.25 -14.58 -24.64
CA LEU A 330 14.26 -15.62 -24.68
C LEU A 330 14.09 -16.54 -25.90
N SER A 331 12.86 -16.90 -26.28
CA SER A 331 12.59 -17.72 -27.47
C SER A 331 13.02 -17.04 -28.79
N LEU A 332 13.13 -15.71 -28.78
CA LEU A 332 13.60 -14.88 -29.89
C LEU A 332 15.10 -14.52 -29.77
N ASN A 333 15.81 -15.03 -28.76
CA ASN A 333 17.20 -14.70 -28.43
C ASN A 333 17.43 -13.21 -28.12
N ILE A 334 16.45 -12.53 -27.55
CA ILE A 334 16.54 -11.12 -27.16
C ILE A 334 17.12 -11.06 -25.74
N ALA A 335 18.31 -10.44 -25.61
CA ALA A 335 19.00 -10.30 -24.34
C ALA A 335 18.69 -8.99 -23.59
N ASN A 336 18.24 -7.97 -24.32
CA ASN A 336 17.96 -6.64 -23.76
C ASN A 336 16.60 -6.64 -23.08
N MET A 337 16.57 -6.91 -21.78
CA MET A 337 15.36 -6.79 -20.99
C MET A 337 15.68 -6.25 -19.60
N ASP A 338 14.85 -5.37 -19.06
CA ASP A 338 15.05 -4.89 -17.69
C ASP A 338 13.71 -4.45 -17.08
N CYS A 339 13.54 -4.73 -15.79
CA CYS A 339 12.41 -4.22 -15.03
C CYS A 339 12.72 -2.88 -14.37
N ARG A 340 13.99 -2.50 -14.18
CA ARG A 340 14.44 -1.30 -13.43
C ARG A 340 14.24 -0.01 -14.21
N THR A 341 12.98 0.30 -14.54
CA THR A 341 12.56 1.47 -15.34
C THR A 341 12.87 2.81 -14.67
N ASP A 342 13.06 2.81 -13.36
CA ASP A 342 13.53 3.95 -12.57
C ASP A 342 15.03 4.24 -12.79
N GLY A 343 15.81 3.31 -13.36
CA GLY A 343 17.25 3.47 -13.58
C GLY A 343 18.10 3.05 -12.38
N THR A 344 17.53 2.34 -11.40
CA THR A 344 18.29 1.82 -10.26
C THR A 344 19.35 0.80 -10.66
N LEU A 345 20.53 0.93 -10.06
CA LEU A 345 21.67 0.05 -10.29
C LEU A 345 22.08 -0.63 -8.98
N PHE A 346 21.75 -1.91 -8.86
CA PHE A 346 22.19 -2.80 -7.80
C PHE A 346 22.30 -4.23 -8.34
N ASP A 347 23.12 -5.03 -7.68
CA ASP A 347 23.31 -6.44 -7.97
C ASP A 347 22.06 -7.27 -7.64
N VAL A 348 21.65 -8.11 -8.59
CA VAL A 348 20.45 -8.95 -8.55
C VAL A 348 20.77 -10.45 -8.40
N SER A 349 22.05 -10.81 -8.29
CA SER A 349 22.51 -12.19 -8.20
C SER A 349 22.09 -12.89 -6.91
N ASN A 350 21.88 -12.12 -5.84
CA ASN A 350 21.43 -12.62 -4.56
C ASN A 350 20.16 -11.92 -4.09
N ARG A 351 19.13 -12.72 -3.81
CA ARG A 351 17.81 -12.26 -3.32
C ARG A 351 17.89 -11.47 -2.01
N ALA A 352 18.84 -11.79 -1.13
CA ALA A 352 19.04 -11.02 0.11
C ALA A 352 19.47 -9.57 -0.15
N GLY A 353 20.07 -9.30 -1.31
CA GLY A 353 20.51 -7.97 -1.74
C GLY A 353 19.41 -7.11 -2.34
N TYR A 354 18.14 -7.53 -2.39
CA TYR A 354 17.05 -6.67 -2.89
C TYR A 354 15.70 -6.86 -2.20
N LEU A 355 15.65 -7.67 -1.14
CA LEU A 355 14.47 -7.87 -0.32
C LEU A 355 14.49 -7.01 0.96
N PHE A 356 13.31 -6.86 1.54
CA PHE A 356 13.08 -6.48 2.92
C PHE A 356 13.19 -7.74 3.81
N ASN A 357 14.41 -8.19 4.06
CA ASN A 357 14.71 -9.47 4.70
C ASN A 357 14.16 -9.64 6.12
N SER A 358 14.03 -8.55 6.89
CA SER A 358 13.53 -8.63 8.27
C SER A 358 12.02 -8.85 8.34
N THR A 359 11.29 -8.80 7.22
CA THR A 359 9.83 -8.68 7.11
C THR A 359 9.29 -7.36 7.66
N ILE A 360 8.11 -6.96 7.20
CA ILE A 360 7.42 -5.73 7.63
C ILE A 360 7.04 -5.83 9.11
N SER A 361 6.51 -6.97 9.57
CA SER A 361 6.21 -7.19 10.99
C SER A 361 7.47 -7.29 11.85
N GLY A 362 8.59 -7.74 11.29
CA GLY A 362 9.88 -7.79 12.00
C GLY A 362 10.46 -6.41 12.36
N ILE A 363 9.97 -5.32 11.76
CA ILE A 363 10.27 -3.94 12.23
C ILE A 363 9.93 -3.80 13.71
N GLU A 364 8.92 -4.51 14.20
CA GLU A 364 8.49 -4.45 15.60
C GLU A 364 9.50 -5.07 16.59
N GLN A 365 10.48 -5.81 16.08
CA GLN A 365 11.56 -6.42 16.85
C GLN A 365 12.84 -5.57 16.87
N ALA A 366 12.89 -4.49 16.08
CA ALA A 366 14.05 -3.62 15.99
C ALA A 366 14.21 -2.71 17.21
N ASP A 367 15.45 -2.43 17.60
CA ASP A 367 15.81 -1.55 18.72
C ASP A 367 16.63 -0.32 18.30
N ALA A 368 17.21 -0.33 17.10
CA ALA A 368 17.73 0.84 16.42
C ALA A 368 17.49 0.73 14.91
N ILE A 369 17.11 1.83 14.25
CA ILE A 369 16.76 1.86 12.83
C ILE A 369 17.63 2.88 12.11
N LEU A 370 18.22 2.50 10.98
CA LEU A 370 18.97 3.37 10.07
C LEU A 370 18.26 3.42 8.72
N LEU A 371 17.87 4.61 8.29
CA LEU A 371 17.26 4.88 6.99
C LEU A 371 18.31 5.47 6.05
N ILE A 372 18.46 4.92 4.85
CA ILE A 372 19.46 5.35 3.88
C ILE A 372 18.79 5.63 2.55
N GLY A 373 18.85 6.88 2.09
CA GLY A 373 18.35 7.31 0.78
C GLY A 373 16.88 6.97 0.54
N THR A 374 16.05 7.01 1.59
CA THR A 374 14.63 6.64 1.54
C THR A 374 13.76 7.66 2.26
N ASN A 375 12.60 7.93 1.68
CA ASN A 375 11.47 8.54 2.35
C ASN A 375 10.35 7.48 2.51
N PRO A 376 10.37 6.67 3.59
CA PRO A 376 9.40 5.58 3.75
C PRO A 376 7.97 6.09 3.88
N ARG A 377 7.76 7.36 4.29
CA ARG A 377 6.42 7.96 4.38
C ARG A 377 5.72 8.00 3.02
N TRP A 378 6.46 8.21 1.92
CA TRP A 378 5.90 8.28 0.57
C TRP A 378 6.17 7.01 -0.25
N GLU A 379 7.33 6.38 -0.08
CA GLU A 379 7.70 5.15 -0.79
C GLU A 379 6.87 3.94 -0.34
N ALA A 380 6.61 3.82 0.96
CA ALA A 380 5.86 2.72 1.55
C ALA A 380 5.19 3.17 2.87
N PRO A 381 4.07 3.91 2.81
CA PRO A 381 3.46 4.56 3.99
C PRO A 381 3.21 3.62 5.17
N LEU A 382 2.90 2.35 4.91
CA LEU A 382 2.68 1.35 5.96
C LEU A 382 3.97 0.85 6.62
N VAL A 383 5.10 0.84 5.91
CA VAL A 383 6.41 0.61 6.53
C VAL A 383 6.73 1.77 7.48
N ASN A 384 6.46 3.01 7.06
CA ASN A 384 6.58 4.19 7.93
C ASN A 384 5.67 4.10 9.16
N ALA A 385 4.42 3.62 9.00
CA ALA A 385 3.49 3.41 10.11
C ALA A 385 4.00 2.37 11.12
N ARG A 386 4.66 1.29 10.67
CA ARG A 386 5.31 0.31 11.57
C ARG A 386 6.50 0.90 12.32
N ILE A 387 7.33 1.70 11.66
CA ILE A 387 8.43 2.42 12.32
C ILE A 387 7.86 3.38 13.36
N ARG A 388 6.81 4.11 13.02
CA ARG A 388 6.10 5.00 13.94
C ARG A 388 5.56 4.25 15.15
N LYS A 389 4.89 3.11 14.95
CA LYS A 389 4.38 2.26 16.04
C LYS A 389 5.50 1.92 17.03
N MET A 390 6.70 1.63 16.54
CA MET A 390 7.88 1.36 17.36
C MET A 390 8.43 2.59 18.08
N PHE A 391 8.39 3.76 17.44
CA PHE A 391 8.71 5.01 18.10
C PHE A 391 7.72 5.34 19.22
N VAL A 392 6.41 5.23 18.99
CA VAL A 392 5.38 5.54 19.98
C VAL A 392 5.42 4.57 21.16
N SER A 393 5.57 3.27 20.91
CA SER A 393 5.53 2.24 21.97
C SER A 393 6.86 2.04 22.71
N LYS A 394 8.00 2.05 22.01
CA LYS A 394 9.32 1.71 22.58
C LYS A 394 10.35 2.84 22.52
N ARG A 395 10.02 3.99 21.92
CA ARG A 395 10.96 5.12 21.72
C ARG A 395 12.24 4.70 20.97
N VAL A 396 12.09 3.81 19.99
CA VAL A 396 13.18 3.34 19.13
C VAL A 396 13.92 4.52 18.51
N LYS A 397 15.25 4.44 18.43
CA LYS A 397 16.08 5.50 17.85
C LYS A 397 16.17 5.28 16.34
N VAL A 398 15.90 6.33 15.57
CA VAL A 398 15.93 6.31 14.10
C VAL A 398 16.97 7.30 13.60
N GLY A 399 17.91 6.83 12.78
CA GLY A 399 18.94 7.61 12.11
C GLY A 399 18.65 7.74 10.62
N VAL A 400 19.02 8.86 10.01
CA VAL A 400 18.83 9.11 8.56
C VAL A 400 20.14 9.50 7.90
N ILE A 401 20.45 8.85 6.78
CA ILE A 401 21.46 9.27 5.81
C ILE A 401 20.75 9.53 4.47
N GLY A 402 20.66 10.79 4.04
CA GLY A 402 19.92 11.19 2.85
C GLY A 402 19.18 12.50 3.05
N GLU A 403 18.09 12.70 2.32
CA GLU A 403 17.27 13.91 2.44
C GLU A 403 16.47 13.95 3.75
N GLN A 404 16.31 15.15 4.33
CA GLN A 404 15.50 15.36 5.52
C GLN A 404 14.04 15.60 5.14
N HIS A 405 13.19 14.63 5.46
CA HIS A 405 11.74 14.71 5.30
C HIS A 405 11.04 14.61 6.66
N ASP A 406 9.83 15.16 6.75
CA ASP A 406 8.96 14.87 7.90
C ASP A 406 8.44 13.43 7.80
N LEU A 407 9.01 12.52 8.59
CA LEU A 407 8.61 11.12 8.65
C LEU A 407 7.54 10.84 9.72
N THR A 408 6.99 11.89 10.35
CA THR A 408 6.05 11.88 11.49
C THR A 408 6.68 11.53 12.84
N TYR A 409 7.94 11.11 12.89
CA TYR A 409 8.68 10.81 14.12
C TYR A 409 10.06 11.47 14.09
N PRO A 410 10.65 11.79 15.26
CA PRO A 410 11.95 12.44 15.32
C PRO A 410 13.05 11.51 14.81
N VAL A 411 13.94 12.06 14.00
CA VAL A 411 15.10 11.37 13.41
C VAL A 411 16.40 12.03 13.82
N THR A 412 17.45 11.23 13.96
CA THR A 412 18.83 11.72 14.12
C THR A 412 19.46 11.81 12.73
N TYR A 413 19.71 13.02 12.27
CA TYR A 413 20.38 13.23 10.99
C TYR A 413 21.87 12.93 11.09
N ILE A 414 22.36 12.04 10.24
CA ILE A 414 23.76 11.59 10.22
C ILE A 414 24.53 12.28 9.08
N GLY A 415 23.89 12.44 7.92
CA GLY A 415 24.46 13.17 6.79
C GLY A 415 23.68 12.95 5.49
N ALA A 416 24.15 13.56 4.40
CA ALA A 416 23.36 13.65 3.16
C ALA A 416 23.63 12.51 2.17
N GLY A 417 24.75 11.80 2.28
CA GLY A 417 25.22 10.92 1.22
C GLY A 417 26.14 9.79 1.67
N PRO A 418 26.82 9.12 0.71
CA PRO A 418 27.61 7.93 0.99
C PRO A 418 28.83 8.16 1.90
N ASP A 419 29.39 9.37 1.92
CA ASP A 419 30.51 9.76 2.77
C ASP A 419 30.23 9.50 4.26
N SER A 420 28.97 9.68 4.64
CA SER A 420 28.45 9.50 5.99
C SER A 420 28.53 8.05 6.48
N LEU A 421 28.55 7.06 5.56
CA LEU A 421 28.72 5.64 5.91
C LEU A 421 30.12 5.33 6.46
N SER A 422 31.12 6.10 6.04
CA SER A 422 32.51 5.96 6.48
C SER A 422 32.89 6.89 7.64
N GLY A 423 32.00 7.83 7.99
CA GLY A 423 32.23 8.82 9.04
C GLY A 423 32.15 8.26 10.45
N GLN A 424 32.43 9.12 11.43
CA GLN A 424 32.18 8.83 12.84
C GLN A 424 30.96 9.63 13.30
N HIS A 425 29.98 8.96 13.88
CA HIS A 425 28.78 9.59 14.41
C HIS A 425 28.29 8.84 15.66
N ALA A 426 27.78 9.56 16.68
CA ALA A 426 27.35 8.94 17.93
C ALA A 426 26.22 7.90 17.75
N PHE A 427 25.42 8.03 16.69
CA PHE A 427 24.39 7.06 16.34
C PHE A 427 24.96 5.68 15.98
N PHE A 428 26.19 5.62 15.48
CA PHE A 428 26.85 4.36 15.13
C PHE A 428 27.19 3.52 16.36
N ASP A 429 27.39 4.15 17.52
CA ASP A 429 27.55 3.43 18.79
C ASP A 429 26.22 2.87 19.30
N ILE A 430 25.11 3.55 19.03
CA ILE A 430 23.76 3.02 19.30
C ILE A 430 23.52 1.76 18.45
N LEU A 431 23.85 1.80 17.16
CA LEU A 431 23.71 0.67 16.26
C LEU A 431 24.54 -0.54 16.70
N LYS A 432 25.81 -0.33 17.09
CA LYS A 432 26.69 -1.42 17.57
C LYS A 432 26.17 -2.10 18.84
N ASN A 433 25.52 -1.33 19.72
CA ASN A 433 24.98 -1.85 20.98
C ASN A 433 23.54 -2.40 20.83
N ALA A 434 22.90 -2.20 19.68
CA ALA A 434 21.57 -2.70 19.42
C ALA A 434 21.62 -4.23 19.29
N LYS A 435 20.66 -4.90 19.92
CA LYS A 435 20.42 -6.33 19.73
C LYS A 435 19.94 -6.56 18.31
N ASN A 436 18.90 -5.88 17.83
CA ASN A 436 18.28 -6.11 16.52
C ASN A 436 18.33 -4.84 15.67
N PRO A 437 19.52 -4.40 15.23
CA PRO A 437 19.63 -3.22 14.39
C PRO A 437 19.00 -3.46 13.02
N LEU A 438 18.29 -2.46 12.51
CA LEU A 438 17.55 -2.51 11.25
C LEU A 438 18.05 -1.42 10.30
N MET A 439 18.48 -1.78 9.10
CA MET A 439 18.88 -0.87 8.03
C MET A 439 17.86 -0.96 6.90
N ILE A 440 17.23 0.15 6.54
CA ILE A 440 16.29 0.25 5.42
C ILE A 440 16.90 1.18 4.38
N VAL A 441 17.17 0.63 3.21
CA VAL A 441 17.79 1.33 2.08
C VAL A 441 16.74 1.54 0.99
N GLY A 442 16.48 2.79 0.62
CA GLY A 442 15.56 3.12 -0.46
C GLY A 442 16.22 3.10 -1.82
N GLN A 443 15.41 3.19 -2.86
CA GLN A 443 15.89 3.25 -4.24
C GLN A 443 16.75 4.50 -4.53
N GLY A 444 16.61 5.57 -3.72
CA GLY A 444 17.42 6.78 -3.80
C GLY A 444 18.92 6.55 -3.60
N ALA A 445 19.31 5.47 -2.91
CA ALA A 445 20.70 5.06 -2.79
C ALA A 445 21.26 4.45 -4.09
N PHE A 446 20.40 3.88 -4.94
CA PHE A 446 20.78 3.12 -6.14
C PHE A 446 20.52 3.85 -7.46
N LEU A 447 19.77 4.96 -7.44
CA LEU A 447 19.47 5.80 -8.60
C LEU A 447 20.68 6.63 -9.05
N ARG A 448 21.80 5.96 -9.33
CA ARG A 448 23.13 6.59 -9.48
C ARG A 448 24.06 5.70 -10.29
N PRO A 449 25.03 6.25 -11.04
CA PRO A 449 26.01 5.46 -11.79
C PRO A 449 26.89 4.54 -10.91
N ASP A 450 27.06 4.89 -9.64
CA ASP A 450 27.85 4.15 -8.64
C ASP A 450 27.01 3.25 -7.72
N GLY A 451 25.75 2.98 -8.08
CA GLY A 451 24.81 2.20 -7.26
C GLY A 451 25.31 0.81 -6.86
N GLU A 452 26.00 0.07 -7.74
CA GLU A 452 26.58 -1.24 -7.39
C GLU A 452 27.72 -1.15 -6.37
N ALA A 453 28.50 -0.06 -6.41
CA ALA A 453 29.57 0.20 -5.43
C ALA A 453 29.00 0.59 -4.08
N ILE A 454 27.90 1.38 -4.08
CA ILE A 454 27.13 1.67 -2.87
C ILE A 454 26.52 0.39 -2.31
N HIS A 455 26.00 -0.50 -3.16
CA HIS A 455 25.45 -1.78 -2.72
C HIS A 455 26.48 -2.64 -1.98
N ALA A 456 27.69 -2.74 -2.52
CA ALA A 456 28.81 -3.44 -1.86
C ALA A 456 29.24 -2.75 -0.55
N ALA A 457 29.25 -1.41 -0.51
CA ALA A 457 29.59 -0.66 0.70
C ALA A 457 28.54 -0.86 1.81
N LEU A 458 27.25 -0.90 1.45
CA LEU A 458 26.16 -1.17 2.37
C LEU A 458 26.21 -2.60 2.91
N GLN A 459 26.60 -3.59 2.08
CA GLN A 459 26.86 -4.94 2.56
C GLN A 459 27.96 -4.96 3.62
N ASN A 460 29.11 -4.34 3.33
CA ASN A 460 30.23 -4.27 4.26
C ASN A 460 29.83 -3.55 5.57
N PHE A 461 29.05 -2.48 5.45
CA PHE A 461 28.51 -1.75 6.60
C PHE A 461 27.57 -2.63 7.42
N ALA A 462 26.70 -3.40 6.77
CA ALA A 462 25.79 -4.33 7.44
C ALA A 462 26.54 -5.38 8.27
N GLU A 463 27.61 -5.94 7.71
CA GLU A 463 28.46 -6.93 8.36
C GLU A 463 29.28 -6.32 9.51
N GLN A 464 29.85 -5.13 9.31
CA GLN A 464 30.63 -4.42 10.32
C GLN A 464 29.81 -4.05 11.57
N PHE A 465 28.55 -3.67 11.38
CA PHE A 465 27.65 -3.19 12.43
C PHE A 465 26.67 -4.24 12.97
N GLY A 466 26.80 -5.50 12.54
CA GLY A 466 26.00 -6.61 13.07
C GLY A 466 24.52 -6.58 12.68
N PHE A 467 24.18 -5.96 11.54
CA PHE A 467 22.82 -6.00 10.98
C PHE A 467 22.40 -7.40 10.57
N VAL A 468 23.36 -8.27 10.25
CA VAL A 468 23.11 -9.67 9.91
C VAL A 468 23.81 -10.57 10.91
N LYS A 469 23.03 -11.43 11.57
CA LYS A 469 23.48 -12.37 12.59
C LYS A 469 22.57 -13.60 12.61
N ASP A 470 22.94 -14.62 13.36
CA ASP A 470 22.13 -15.83 13.49
C ASP A 470 20.71 -15.50 14.00
N GLY A 471 19.71 -15.79 13.16
CA GLY A 471 18.29 -15.54 13.46
C GLY A 471 17.80 -14.10 13.24
N TRP A 472 18.62 -13.18 12.71
CA TRP A 472 18.20 -11.82 12.37
C TRP A 472 18.91 -11.30 11.12
N ASN A 473 18.11 -10.85 10.15
CA ASN A 473 18.62 -10.15 8.98
C ASN A 473 17.96 -8.77 8.92
N GLY A 474 18.65 -7.78 9.47
CA GLY A 474 18.23 -6.38 9.50
C GLY A 474 18.60 -5.59 8.25
N PHE A 475 19.20 -6.20 7.22
CA PHE A 475 19.47 -5.53 5.94
C PHE A 475 18.21 -5.55 5.09
N ASN A 476 17.67 -4.39 4.71
CA ASN A 476 16.43 -4.30 3.95
C ASN A 476 16.55 -3.31 2.80
N ILE A 477 16.10 -3.73 1.62
CA ILE A 477 15.87 -2.82 0.50
C ILE A 477 14.38 -2.56 0.37
N LEU A 478 14.01 -1.28 0.41
CA LEU A 478 12.65 -0.82 0.21
C LEU A 478 12.40 -0.60 -1.28
N GLN A 479 11.59 -1.48 -1.87
CA GLN A 479 11.14 -1.33 -3.25
C GLN A 479 9.96 -0.35 -3.31
N THR A 480 9.79 0.33 -4.44
CA THR A 480 8.70 1.31 -4.65
C THR A 480 7.57 0.75 -5.50
N ASN A 481 7.84 -0.26 -6.33
CA ASN A 481 6.92 -0.78 -7.33
C ASN A 481 6.48 -2.22 -7.01
N ALA A 482 5.19 -2.53 -7.19
CA ALA A 482 4.61 -3.84 -6.89
C ALA A 482 5.15 -4.99 -7.76
N SER A 483 5.52 -4.71 -9.00
CA SER A 483 6.08 -5.71 -9.93
C SER A 483 7.56 -6.00 -9.70
N ARG A 484 8.28 -5.13 -8.99
CA ARG A 484 9.76 -5.12 -8.95
C ARG A 484 10.34 -6.42 -8.39
N VAL A 485 9.94 -6.86 -7.21
CA VAL A 485 10.50 -8.09 -6.62
C VAL A 485 10.13 -9.31 -7.44
N GLY A 486 8.89 -9.38 -7.93
CA GLY A 486 8.45 -10.49 -8.79
C GLY A 486 9.27 -10.57 -10.08
N ALA A 487 9.57 -9.43 -10.69
CA ALA A 487 10.41 -9.33 -11.87
C ALA A 487 11.87 -9.75 -11.60
N LEU A 488 12.44 -9.33 -10.47
CA LEU A 488 13.80 -9.70 -10.05
C LEU A 488 13.91 -11.20 -9.75
N ASP A 489 12.93 -11.76 -9.03
CA ASP A 489 12.87 -13.17 -8.65
C ASP A 489 12.82 -14.08 -9.88
N ILE A 490 12.06 -13.70 -10.92
CA ILE A 490 12.03 -14.43 -12.18
C ILE A 490 13.19 -14.05 -13.12
N GLY A 491 14.14 -13.22 -12.70
CA GLY A 491 15.27 -12.80 -13.53
C GLY A 491 14.88 -12.04 -14.79
N PHE A 492 13.86 -11.18 -14.74
CA PHE A 492 13.55 -10.19 -15.77
C PHE A 492 14.53 -9.01 -15.68
N VAL A 493 15.78 -9.31 -16.01
CA VAL A 493 16.94 -8.43 -15.96
C VAL A 493 17.80 -8.68 -17.20
N PRO A 494 18.81 -7.83 -17.48
CA PRO A 494 19.60 -7.99 -18.69
C PRO A 494 20.25 -9.37 -18.74
N GLN A 495 20.02 -10.08 -19.84
CA GLN A 495 20.67 -11.38 -20.05
C GLN A 495 22.14 -11.15 -20.41
N LYS A 496 22.93 -12.22 -20.54
CA LYS A 496 24.36 -12.12 -20.86
C LYS A 496 24.59 -11.26 -22.12
N GLY A 497 25.28 -10.13 -21.97
CA GLY A 497 25.56 -9.18 -23.05
C GLY A 497 24.40 -8.25 -23.42
N GLY A 498 23.28 -8.32 -22.70
CA GLY A 498 22.14 -7.42 -22.86
C GLY A 498 22.34 -6.09 -22.14
N LEU A 499 21.58 -5.08 -22.58
CA LEU A 499 21.58 -3.73 -22.01
C LEU A 499 20.61 -3.62 -20.83
N ASN A 500 21.00 -2.86 -19.80
CA ASN A 500 20.12 -2.44 -18.71
C ASN A 500 19.15 -1.33 -19.15
N ALA A 501 18.21 -0.95 -18.30
CA ALA A 501 17.21 0.07 -18.63
C ALA A 501 17.83 1.36 -19.18
N TYR A 502 18.89 1.88 -18.55
CA TYR A 502 19.60 3.07 -19.04
C TYR A 502 20.23 2.86 -20.42
N GLY A 503 20.95 1.75 -20.60
CA GLY A 503 21.58 1.39 -21.88
C GLY A 503 20.57 1.13 -22.99
N ILE A 504 19.39 0.57 -22.67
CA ILE A 504 18.26 0.44 -23.61
C ILE A 504 17.81 1.82 -24.07
N LEU A 505 17.55 2.75 -23.14
CA LEU A 505 17.10 4.10 -23.47
C LEU A 505 18.13 4.85 -24.31
N GLU A 506 19.42 4.80 -23.94
CA GLU A 506 20.51 5.39 -24.73
C GLU A 506 20.60 4.77 -26.13
N ALA A 507 20.50 3.44 -26.23
CA ALA A 507 20.53 2.74 -27.50
C ALA A 507 19.33 3.07 -28.39
N THR A 508 18.16 3.41 -27.83
CA THR A 508 17.02 3.88 -28.63
C THR A 508 17.33 5.22 -29.32
N GLN A 509 18.06 6.12 -28.64
CA GLN A 509 18.43 7.42 -29.20
C GLN A 509 19.50 7.30 -30.29
N ASN A 510 20.42 6.33 -30.14
CA ASN A 510 21.53 6.10 -31.07
C ASN A 510 21.26 5.03 -32.13
N LYS A 511 20.00 4.61 -32.34
CA LYS A 511 19.58 3.56 -33.31
C LYS A 511 20.19 2.17 -33.06
N GLY A 512 20.69 1.93 -31.84
CA GLY A 512 21.09 0.61 -31.37
C GLY A 512 19.91 -0.28 -31.01
N VAL A 513 18.79 0.30 -30.57
CA VAL A 513 17.50 -0.37 -30.36
C VAL A 513 16.47 0.21 -31.32
N GLU A 514 15.96 -0.64 -32.21
CA GLU A 514 14.97 -0.29 -33.24
C GLU A 514 13.54 -0.65 -32.82
N VAL A 515 13.37 -1.68 -31.98
CA VAL A 515 12.05 -2.09 -31.45
C VAL A 515 12.10 -2.17 -29.93
N LEU A 516 11.17 -1.50 -29.27
CA LEU A 516 11.03 -1.53 -27.81
C LEU A 516 9.64 -2.00 -27.40
N TYR A 517 9.59 -3.07 -26.62
CA TYR A 517 8.35 -3.60 -26.03
C TYR A 517 8.20 -3.08 -24.60
N LEU A 518 7.17 -2.28 -24.36
CA LEU A 518 6.82 -1.73 -23.06
C LEU A 518 5.61 -2.46 -22.49
N LEU A 519 5.81 -3.27 -21.46
CA LEU A 519 4.72 -3.87 -20.69
C LEU A 519 4.36 -2.93 -19.53
N GLY A 520 3.39 -2.04 -19.75
CA GLY A 520 2.84 -1.13 -18.75
C GLY A 520 3.85 -0.12 -18.20
N VAL A 521 4.85 0.28 -18.99
CA VAL A 521 5.91 1.21 -18.60
C VAL A 521 5.44 2.65 -18.76
N ASP A 522 5.33 3.37 -17.65
CA ASP A 522 4.90 4.77 -17.58
C ASP A 522 5.67 5.57 -16.50
N GLU A 523 6.78 5.06 -15.97
CA GLU A 523 7.46 5.61 -14.77
C GLU A 523 8.38 6.81 -15.03
N PHE A 524 8.74 7.06 -16.29
CA PHE A 524 9.63 8.16 -16.69
C PHE A 524 9.02 8.96 -17.85
N ASN A 525 9.68 10.05 -18.26
CA ASN A 525 9.28 10.81 -19.44
C ASN A 525 9.59 10.02 -20.72
N VAL A 526 8.70 9.10 -21.08
CA VAL A 526 8.84 8.19 -22.21
C VAL A 526 9.08 8.95 -23.52
N GLY A 527 8.37 10.07 -23.74
CA GLY A 527 8.49 10.87 -24.96
C GLY A 527 9.85 11.55 -25.13
N ALA A 528 10.50 11.95 -24.04
CA ALA A 528 11.83 12.56 -24.06
C ALA A 528 12.96 11.52 -24.07
N SER A 529 12.74 10.36 -23.45
CA SER A 529 13.79 9.35 -23.25
C SER A 529 13.95 8.39 -24.42
N ILE A 530 12.88 8.10 -25.19
CA ILE A 530 12.93 7.14 -26.31
C ILE A 530 13.19 7.87 -27.63
N GLY A 531 14.17 7.36 -28.41
CA GLY A 531 14.47 7.85 -29.76
C GLY A 531 13.25 7.91 -30.69
N LYS A 532 13.15 8.95 -31.52
CA LYS A 532 11.98 9.17 -32.40
C LYS A 532 11.78 8.07 -33.44
N ASP A 533 12.87 7.47 -33.91
CA ASP A 533 12.85 6.44 -34.96
C ASP A 533 12.57 5.02 -34.42
N THR A 534 12.56 4.83 -33.09
CA THR A 534 12.31 3.52 -32.47
C THR A 534 10.84 3.14 -32.58
N PHE A 535 10.56 1.92 -33.01
CA PHE A 535 9.21 1.35 -33.05
C PHE A 535 8.81 0.86 -31.65
N VAL A 536 7.79 1.46 -31.05
CA VAL A 536 7.37 1.19 -29.68
C VAL A 536 6.06 0.40 -29.64
N ILE A 537 6.09 -0.74 -28.97
CA ILE A 537 4.92 -1.56 -28.68
C ILE A 537 4.57 -1.31 -27.22
N TYR A 538 3.40 -0.73 -26.93
CA TYR A 538 2.93 -0.54 -25.57
C TYR A 538 1.79 -1.52 -25.27
N GLN A 539 2.02 -2.41 -24.33
CA GLN A 539 0.99 -3.27 -23.76
C GLN A 539 0.66 -2.78 -22.35
N GLY A 540 -0.50 -2.17 -22.16
CA GLY A 540 -0.90 -1.60 -20.88
C GLY A 540 -2.39 -1.31 -20.83
N HIS A 541 -2.86 -0.75 -19.72
CA HIS A 541 -4.30 -0.59 -19.46
C HIS A 541 -4.76 0.87 -19.37
N HIS A 542 -3.84 1.84 -19.32
CA HIS A 542 -4.15 3.29 -19.39
C HIS A 542 -3.42 3.96 -20.55
N GLY A 543 -4.02 5.03 -21.07
CA GLY A 543 -3.40 5.97 -21.99
C GLY A 543 -2.62 7.04 -21.22
N ASP A 544 -1.36 6.74 -20.87
CA ASP A 544 -0.42 7.67 -20.22
C ASP A 544 0.84 7.83 -21.09
N GLN A 545 2.01 8.11 -20.50
CA GLN A 545 3.29 8.35 -21.19
C GLN A 545 3.64 7.28 -22.24
N GLY A 546 3.58 6.00 -21.89
CA GLY A 546 3.92 4.87 -22.75
C GLY A 546 3.00 4.75 -23.95
N ALA A 547 1.69 4.82 -23.70
CA ALA A 547 0.68 4.77 -24.75
C ALA A 547 0.78 5.96 -25.71
N ALA A 548 1.03 7.18 -25.20
CA ALA A 548 1.16 8.38 -26.01
C ALA A 548 2.33 8.29 -27.01
N ARG A 549 3.43 7.63 -26.63
CA ARG A 549 4.59 7.40 -27.50
C ARG A 549 4.43 6.20 -28.44
N ALA A 550 3.59 5.23 -28.12
CA ALA A 550 3.52 3.95 -28.82
C ALA A 550 3.22 4.04 -30.34
N ASP A 551 3.78 3.12 -31.11
CA ASP A 551 3.42 2.88 -32.51
C ASP A 551 2.31 1.83 -32.63
N VAL A 552 2.27 0.87 -31.69
CA VAL A 552 1.15 -0.07 -31.51
C VAL A 552 0.80 -0.17 -30.04
N ILE A 553 -0.50 -0.09 -29.74
CA ILE A 553 -1.05 -0.28 -28.40
C ILE A 553 -1.82 -1.59 -28.35
N LEU A 554 -1.47 -2.43 -27.37
CA LEU A 554 -2.16 -3.67 -27.04
C LEU A 554 -2.86 -3.49 -25.68
N PRO A 555 -4.21 -3.42 -25.64
CA PRO A 555 -4.94 -3.13 -24.40
C PRO A 555 -4.90 -4.33 -23.44
N GLY A 556 -4.09 -4.19 -22.39
CA GLY A 556 -4.04 -5.06 -21.23
C GLY A 556 -5.13 -4.74 -20.20
N VAL A 557 -5.09 -5.43 -19.06
CA VAL A 557 -6.11 -5.30 -18.00
C VAL A 557 -5.51 -4.76 -16.71
N ALA A 558 -6.30 -3.99 -15.96
CA ALA A 558 -5.87 -3.48 -14.66
C ALA A 558 -5.82 -4.60 -13.60
N TYR A 559 -5.16 -4.34 -12.47
CA TYR A 559 -5.01 -5.32 -11.38
C TYR A 559 -6.35 -5.81 -10.80
N THR A 560 -7.43 -5.02 -10.94
CA THR A 560 -8.78 -5.38 -10.47
C THR A 560 -9.54 -6.28 -11.45
N GLU A 561 -9.01 -6.52 -12.65
CA GLU A 561 -9.67 -7.19 -13.77
C GLU A 561 -9.08 -8.57 -14.10
N LYS A 562 -8.03 -8.98 -13.38
CA LYS A 562 -7.34 -10.27 -13.53
C LYS A 562 -7.03 -10.91 -12.19
N ASP A 563 -6.84 -12.23 -12.23
CA ASP A 563 -6.13 -12.93 -11.17
C ASP A 563 -4.64 -12.80 -11.45
N GLY A 564 -3.85 -12.34 -10.48
CA GLY A 564 -2.44 -12.05 -10.67
C GLY A 564 -1.62 -12.36 -9.43
N LEU A 565 -0.39 -12.83 -9.63
CA LEU A 565 0.56 -13.10 -8.57
C LEU A 565 1.53 -11.93 -8.44
N TYR A 566 1.54 -11.32 -7.26
CA TYR A 566 2.45 -10.23 -6.93
C TYR A 566 3.42 -10.67 -5.83
N MET A 567 4.62 -10.12 -5.85
CA MET A 567 5.63 -10.37 -4.83
C MET A 567 5.98 -9.04 -4.19
N ASN A 568 5.67 -8.89 -2.92
CA ASN A 568 5.92 -7.64 -2.21
C ASN A 568 7.40 -7.47 -1.83
N THR A 569 7.75 -6.33 -1.22
CA THR A 569 9.13 -5.96 -0.87
C THR A 569 9.83 -6.97 0.05
N GLU A 570 9.10 -7.70 0.91
CA GLU A 570 9.66 -8.72 1.80
C GLU A 570 9.75 -10.11 1.16
N GLY A 571 9.35 -10.25 -0.11
CA GLY A 571 9.40 -11.51 -0.84
C GLY A 571 8.27 -12.47 -0.48
N ARG A 572 7.11 -11.95 -0.06
CA ARG A 572 5.86 -12.70 0.12
C ARG A 572 5.06 -12.73 -1.18
N ALA A 573 4.80 -13.94 -1.67
CA ALA A 573 3.94 -14.14 -2.83
C ALA A 573 2.47 -13.95 -2.44
N GLN A 574 1.75 -13.05 -3.09
CA GLN A 574 0.35 -12.75 -2.81
C GLN A 574 -0.50 -12.90 -4.07
N LEU A 575 -1.69 -13.48 -3.92
CA LEU A 575 -2.63 -13.71 -5.02
C LEU A 575 -3.70 -12.62 -5.02
N ALA A 576 -3.64 -11.73 -6.00
CA ALA A 576 -4.72 -10.82 -6.33
C ALA A 576 -5.84 -11.58 -7.05
N LYS A 577 -7.09 -11.26 -6.73
CA LYS A 577 -8.28 -11.83 -7.36
C LYS A 577 -9.00 -10.80 -8.21
N LYS A 578 -9.53 -11.27 -9.33
CA LYS A 578 -10.38 -10.49 -10.24
C LYS A 578 -11.66 -10.03 -9.55
N ALA A 579 -11.87 -8.72 -9.50
CA ALA A 579 -13.04 -8.09 -8.90
C ALA A 579 -14.06 -7.59 -9.93
N VAL A 580 -13.62 -7.15 -11.13
CA VAL A 580 -14.48 -6.69 -12.24
C VAL A 580 -14.00 -7.29 -13.56
N SER A 581 -14.78 -7.14 -14.63
CA SER A 581 -14.42 -7.61 -15.97
C SER A 581 -13.63 -6.55 -16.75
N PRO A 582 -12.72 -6.98 -17.64
CA PRO A 582 -11.98 -6.09 -18.54
C PRO A 582 -12.87 -5.11 -19.31
N LEU A 583 -12.33 -3.93 -19.60
CA LEU A 583 -13.00 -2.92 -20.42
C LEU A 583 -12.90 -3.27 -21.91
N GLY A 584 -14.04 -3.26 -22.61
CA GLY A 584 -14.09 -3.42 -24.06
C GLY A 584 -13.45 -4.72 -24.56
N GLU A 585 -12.50 -4.59 -25.48
CA GLU A 585 -11.72 -5.67 -26.08
C GLU A 585 -10.40 -5.96 -25.36
N ALA A 586 -10.12 -5.32 -24.21
CA ALA A 586 -8.94 -5.61 -23.42
C ALA A 586 -8.86 -7.09 -23.04
N ARG A 587 -7.63 -7.60 -22.90
CA ARG A 587 -7.34 -9.01 -22.60
C ARG A 587 -6.29 -9.11 -21.50
N GLU A 588 -6.33 -10.20 -20.73
CA GLU A 588 -5.28 -10.47 -19.75
C GLU A 588 -3.90 -10.48 -20.42
N ASP A 589 -2.93 -9.88 -19.74
CA ASP A 589 -1.64 -9.54 -20.34
C ASP A 589 -0.87 -10.77 -20.84
N TRP A 590 -0.83 -11.84 -20.06
CA TRP A 590 -0.21 -13.10 -20.48
C TRP A 590 -0.91 -13.73 -21.70
N LYS A 591 -2.22 -13.54 -21.89
CA LYS A 591 -2.97 -14.06 -23.06
C LYS A 591 -2.59 -13.31 -24.32
N ILE A 592 -2.37 -11.99 -24.22
CA ILE A 592 -1.87 -11.16 -25.32
C ILE A 592 -0.51 -11.68 -25.79
N ILE A 593 0.41 -11.87 -24.83
CA ILE A 593 1.77 -12.37 -25.11
C ILE A 593 1.74 -13.78 -25.69
N ARG A 594 0.88 -14.66 -25.15
CA ARG A 594 0.68 -16.01 -25.65
C ARG A 594 0.16 -16.01 -27.09
N ALA A 595 -0.83 -15.19 -27.42
CA ALA A 595 -1.35 -15.08 -28.78
C ALA A 595 -0.31 -14.49 -29.76
N LEU A 596 0.46 -13.50 -29.31
CA LEU A 596 1.56 -12.93 -30.10
C LEU A 596 2.64 -13.99 -30.39
N SER A 597 2.95 -14.85 -29.42
CA SER A 597 3.93 -15.93 -29.61
C SER A 597 3.52 -16.93 -30.71
N ASP A 598 2.22 -17.21 -30.86
CA ASP A 598 1.70 -18.03 -31.98
C ASP A 598 1.95 -17.34 -33.32
N LYS A 599 1.65 -16.03 -33.42
CA LYS A 599 1.83 -15.25 -34.66
C LYS A 599 3.29 -15.11 -35.06
N LEU A 600 4.23 -15.18 -34.11
CA LEU A 600 5.67 -15.20 -34.34
C LEU A 600 6.23 -16.58 -34.71
N GLY A 601 5.40 -17.63 -34.73
CA GLY A 601 5.84 -19.00 -34.99
C GLY A 601 6.69 -19.61 -33.86
N LYS A 602 6.62 -19.04 -32.65
CA LYS A 602 7.33 -19.48 -31.44
C LYS A 602 6.32 -19.64 -30.29
N PRO A 603 5.35 -20.56 -30.40
CA PRO A 603 4.27 -20.69 -29.44
C PRO A 603 4.81 -21.05 -28.05
N LEU A 604 4.41 -20.28 -27.03
CA LEU A 604 4.74 -20.59 -25.64
C LEU A 604 4.02 -21.88 -25.19
N PRO A 605 4.61 -22.68 -24.28
CA PRO A 605 4.16 -24.05 -24.00
C PRO A 605 2.90 -24.17 -23.12
N TYR A 606 2.26 -23.05 -22.74
CA TYR A 606 1.09 -23.01 -21.86
C TYR A 606 -0.09 -22.29 -22.52
N ASN A 607 -1.30 -22.80 -22.28
CA ASN A 607 -2.56 -22.24 -22.81
C ASN A 607 -3.54 -21.84 -21.70
N THR A 608 -3.19 -22.07 -20.44
CA THR A 608 -4.01 -21.74 -19.27
C THR A 608 -3.17 -21.07 -18.19
N LEU A 609 -3.81 -20.24 -17.35
CA LEU A 609 -3.13 -19.60 -16.22
C LEU A 609 -2.53 -20.63 -15.25
N ALA A 610 -3.19 -21.78 -15.06
CA ALA A 610 -2.67 -22.87 -14.23
C ALA A 610 -1.37 -23.47 -14.78
N GLN A 611 -1.27 -23.67 -16.10
CA GLN A 611 -0.04 -24.14 -16.74
C GLN A 611 1.08 -23.10 -16.65
N LEU A 612 0.76 -21.82 -16.81
CA LEU A 612 1.74 -20.73 -16.64
C LEU A 612 2.25 -20.64 -15.21
N ARG A 613 1.37 -20.78 -14.21
CA ARG A 613 1.79 -20.86 -12.80
C ARG A 613 2.60 -22.12 -12.49
N ALA A 614 2.27 -23.26 -13.09
CA ALA A 614 3.08 -24.47 -12.95
C ALA A 614 4.49 -24.27 -13.53
N ARG A 615 4.60 -23.60 -14.69
CA ARG A 615 5.88 -23.19 -15.28
C ARG A 615 6.66 -22.26 -14.34
N LEU A 616 6.01 -21.22 -13.78
CA LEU A 616 6.61 -20.31 -12.80
C LEU A 616 7.15 -21.07 -11.60
N VAL A 617 6.32 -21.88 -10.94
CA VAL A 617 6.71 -22.63 -9.73
C VAL A 617 7.80 -23.66 -10.00
N SER A 618 7.80 -24.28 -11.19
CA SER A 618 8.82 -25.29 -11.55
C SER A 618 10.24 -24.73 -11.56
N GLU A 619 10.41 -23.47 -11.94
CA GLU A 619 11.71 -22.79 -11.98
C GLU A 619 11.96 -21.95 -10.73
N TYR A 620 10.89 -21.40 -10.14
CA TYR A 620 10.93 -20.50 -8.98
C TYR A 620 10.01 -21.03 -7.85
N PRO A 621 10.44 -22.06 -7.09
CA PRO A 621 9.57 -22.78 -6.15
C PRO A 621 8.99 -21.93 -5.00
N HIS A 622 9.61 -20.80 -4.68
CA HIS A 622 9.13 -19.90 -3.61
C HIS A 622 7.76 -19.27 -3.95
N PHE A 623 7.41 -19.13 -5.24
CA PHE A 623 6.09 -18.67 -5.65
C PHE A 623 4.94 -19.64 -5.31
N ALA A 624 5.23 -20.91 -5.00
CA ALA A 624 4.20 -21.84 -4.51
C ALA A 624 3.74 -21.54 -3.07
N LYS A 625 4.55 -20.82 -2.29
CA LYS A 625 4.25 -20.53 -0.87
C LYS A 625 3.45 -19.23 -0.74
N ILE A 626 2.22 -19.26 -1.28
CA ILE A 626 1.31 -18.10 -1.24
C ILE A 626 1.06 -17.66 0.21
N GLY A 627 1.21 -16.37 0.45
CA GLY A 627 1.02 -15.74 1.75
C GLY A 627 2.16 -15.93 2.73
N GLN A 628 3.25 -16.61 2.37
CA GLN A 628 4.41 -16.85 3.25
C GLN A 628 5.65 -16.13 2.72
N VAL A 629 6.49 -15.64 3.64
CA VAL A 629 7.83 -15.15 3.30
C VAL A 629 8.79 -16.33 3.21
N VAL A 630 9.57 -16.38 2.13
CA VAL A 630 10.69 -17.32 1.98
C VAL A 630 11.99 -16.56 2.22
N PRO A 631 12.66 -16.77 3.37
CA PRO A 631 13.90 -16.06 3.68
C PRO A 631 14.97 -16.31 2.62
N ALA A 632 15.67 -15.25 2.22
CA ALA A 632 16.84 -15.36 1.37
C ALA A 632 18.09 -15.67 2.20
N ALA A 633 18.96 -16.55 1.69
CA ALA A 633 20.25 -16.81 2.32
C ALA A 633 21.16 -15.59 2.17
N TRP A 634 21.81 -15.18 3.27
CA TRP A 634 22.82 -14.13 3.20
C TRP A 634 24.00 -14.59 2.34
N GLY A 635 24.48 -13.71 1.48
CA GLY A 635 25.62 -13.96 0.61
C GLY A 635 26.10 -12.67 -0.04
N LYS A 636 27.15 -12.75 -0.86
CA LYS A 636 27.76 -11.56 -1.48
C LYS A 636 26.86 -10.94 -2.54
N PHE A 637 26.83 -9.62 -2.58
CA PHE A 637 26.20 -8.82 -3.63
C PHE A 637 26.88 -7.45 -3.78
N GLY A 638 26.79 -6.88 -4.97
CA GLY A 638 27.39 -5.59 -5.32
C GLY A 638 28.84 -5.72 -5.79
N THR A 639 29.33 -4.67 -6.43
CA THR A 639 30.65 -4.63 -7.05
C THR A 639 31.46 -3.50 -6.45
N ALA A 640 32.60 -3.80 -5.81
CA ALA A 640 33.46 -2.77 -5.24
C ALA A 640 33.92 -1.78 -6.33
N GLY A 641 33.83 -0.48 -6.05
CA GLY A 641 34.16 0.57 -7.02
C GLY A 641 34.27 1.93 -6.35
N GLN A 642 34.54 2.96 -7.17
CA GLN A 642 34.60 4.33 -6.69
C GLN A 642 33.20 4.86 -6.39
N ILE A 643 32.99 5.29 -5.14
CA ILE A 643 31.75 5.92 -4.71
C ILE A 643 31.87 7.43 -4.90
N ARG A 644 30.87 8.03 -5.56
CA ARG A 644 30.80 9.46 -5.83
C ARG A 644 30.14 10.18 -4.67
N ASN A 645 30.69 11.33 -4.30
CA ASN A 645 30.17 12.15 -3.22
C ASN A 645 28.98 13.03 -3.69
N HIS A 646 27.87 12.40 -4.07
CA HIS A 646 26.59 13.10 -4.27
C HIS A 646 25.60 12.75 -3.14
N PRO A 647 24.72 13.67 -2.73
CA PRO A 647 23.68 13.37 -1.74
C PRO A 647 22.68 12.33 -2.27
N PHE A 648 22.03 11.59 -1.36
CA PHE A 648 20.91 10.70 -1.70
C PHE A 648 19.60 11.49 -1.75
N HIS A 649 18.73 11.15 -2.70
CA HIS A 649 17.43 11.79 -2.90
C HIS A 649 16.34 10.73 -3.02
N SER A 650 15.15 11.00 -2.48
CA SER A 650 13.97 10.15 -2.67
C SER A 650 13.60 10.09 -4.15
N PRO A 651 13.23 8.92 -4.70
CA PRO A 651 12.75 8.80 -6.08
C PRO A 651 11.30 9.28 -6.26
N ILE A 652 10.56 9.53 -5.17
CA ILE A 652 9.15 9.96 -5.21
C ILE A 652 9.06 11.40 -4.72
N ASP A 653 8.64 12.29 -5.63
CA ASP A 653 8.35 13.70 -5.34
C ASP A 653 6.86 13.96 -5.10
N ASN A 654 5.98 13.09 -5.63
CA ASN A 654 4.54 13.21 -5.47
C ASN A 654 3.93 11.83 -5.21
N PHE A 655 3.66 11.56 -3.93
CA PHE A 655 3.02 10.33 -3.46
C PHE A 655 1.72 9.99 -4.24
N TYR A 656 0.91 11.00 -4.56
CA TYR A 656 -0.40 10.83 -5.18
C TYR A 656 -0.35 10.54 -6.69
N MET A 657 0.80 10.67 -7.37
CA MET A 657 0.92 10.54 -8.84
C MET A 657 2.05 9.61 -9.31
N THR A 658 2.19 8.47 -8.64
CA THR A 658 3.31 7.54 -8.85
C THR A 658 3.13 6.57 -10.02
N ASN A 659 1.90 6.19 -10.35
CA ASN A 659 1.60 5.22 -11.42
C ASN A 659 0.43 5.68 -12.31
N SER A 660 0.24 5.01 -13.45
CA SER A 660 -0.76 5.39 -14.48
C SER A 660 -2.20 5.46 -13.97
N ILE A 661 -2.58 4.61 -13.01
CA ILE A 661 -3.90 4.64 -12.37
C ILE A 661 -4.04 5.93 -11.55
N SER A 662 -3.07 6.19 -10.66
CA SER A 662 -3.09 7.36 -9.79
C SER A 662 -3.00 8.70 -10.55
N ARG A 663 -2.26 8.75 -11.67
CA ARG A 663 -2.20 9.93 -12.55
C ARG A 663 -3.50 10.18 -13.32
N SER A 664 -4.27 9.13 -13.59
CA SER A 664 -5.59 9.22 -14.25
C SER A 664 -6.73 9.55 -13.26
N SER A 665 -6.46 9.52 -11.95
CA SER A 665 -7.43 9.78 -10.89
C SER A 665 -7.69 11.28 -10.71
N LYS A 666 -8.97 11.66 -10.65
CA LYS A 666 -9.35 13.03 -10.28
C LYS A 666 -9.02 13.29 -8.82
N THR A 667 -9.35 12.32 -7.97
CA THR A 667 -9.17 12.47 -6.53
C THR A 667 -7.70 12.67 -6.18
N MET A 668 -6.79 11.91 -6.80
CA MET A 668 -5.36 12.11 -6.62
C MET A 668 -4.87 13.45 -7.16
N SER A 669 -5.43 13.94 -8.27
CA SER A 669 -5.14 15.29 -8.77
C SER A 669 -5.55 16.38 -7.77
N ASP A 670 -6.73 16.25 -7.17
CA ASP A 670 -7.20 17.17 -6.14
C ASP A 670 -6.32 17.09 -4.88
N CYS A 671 -5.90 15.88 -4.47
CA CYS A 671 -4.92 15.67 -3.40
C CYS A 671 -3.58 16.35 -3.68
N THR A 672 -3.04 16.26 -4.90
CA THR A 672 -1.80 16.95 -5.26
C THR A 672 -1.94 18.47 -5.11
N LYS A 673 -3.05 19.06 -5.56
CA LYS A 673 -3.32 20.51 -5.41
C LYS A 673 -3.46 20.93 -3.95
N THR A 674 -4.10 20.10 -3.12
CA THR A 674 -4.32 20.44 -1.71
C THR A 674 -3.07 20.22 -0.85
N PHE A 675 -2.35 19.11 -1.04
CA PHE A 675 -1.31 18.66 -0.11
C PHE A 675 0.13 18.87 -0.59
N ILE A 676 0.39 18.91 -1.90
CA ILE A 676 1.75 19.00 -2.47
C ILE A 676 2.01 20.38 -3.06
N GLN A 677 1.03 20.93 -3.78
CA GLN A 677 1.10 22.27 -4.38
C GLN A 677 0.04 23.18 -3.75
N PRO A 678 0.06 23.41 -2.43
CA PRO A 678 -0.94 24.27 -1.81
C PRO A 678 -0.85 25.64 -2.47
N THR A 679 -1.88 25.99 -3.25
CA THR A 679 -2.03 27.36 -3.73
C THR A 679 -2.02 28.25 -2.48
N GLN A 680 -1.18 29.28 -2.46
CA GLN A 680 -1.22 30.33 -1.43
C GLN A 680 -2.60 31.00 -1.48
N THR A 681 -3.60 30.41 -0.84
CA THR A 681 -4.98 30.91 -0.82
C THR A 681 -5.56 30.97 0.59
N ALA A 682 -4.72 31.04 1.63
CA ALA A 682 -5.19 31.21 3.01
C ALA A 682 -4.27 32.02 3.95
N GLU A 683 -3.28 32.77 3.44
CA GLU A 683 -2.48 33.72 4.25
C GLU A 683 -2.81 35.20 3.96
N ALA A 684 -3.87 35.47 3.19
CA ALA A 684 -4.31 36.84 2.89
C ALA A 684 -5.81 37.01 3.21
N ALA A 685 -6.14 36.95 4.49
CA ALA A 685 -7.37 37.51 5.06
C ALA A 685 -7.15 37.76 6.55
N GLU A 686 -6.22 38.66 6.88
CA GLU A 686 -6.31 39.49 8.10
C GLU A 686 -7.16 40.73 7.81
#